data_AF-A0A4S2HMW8-F1
#
_entry.id   AF-A0A4S2HMW8-F1
#
_cell.length_a   1.000
_cell.length_b   1.000
_cell.length_c   1.000
_cell.angle_alpha   90.00
_cell.angle_beta   90.00
_cell.angle_gamma   90.00
#
_symmetry.space_group_name_H-M   'P 1'
#
loop_
_entity.id
_entity.type
_entity.pdbx_description
1 polymer ?
#
loop_
_entity_poly.entity_id
_entity_poly.type
_entity_poly.pdbx_seq_one_letter_code
_entity_poly.pdbx_strand_id
1 'polypeptide(L)'
;MSEQKGNQNKIGARCLSDSEAELIMPNYKRIYHQIELFREEKNSMDDAEGQKVNGGNKDQKTNNIGIIGVRGAGKTSILKTIRVQLEKSKRASNDIILPIIVPENMSESGTLMATVLGMLNEVIKERDEEEKKRLKKGNIDCIKKTVLRIKYDEVIKQYTYIQKEYRDILIRQYTTENDYVNRSTSVFNSDTEFINKFNELVDELVDAKKQDGSLLFLFIDDIDLSTYRCADVVKTLLSYLSNENIVTFISGDLETFEEALTLDFLRQENVLNRDILDQKMGSNTLLASKKQLAYEYLKKIIPPAYRYNIKLWSLAEKGNYCIADGEENQTEEASPAEEQRDRRQKVGITLSELLVQKLEGWVDPAFFRYAEIEEDTEGRSQKENESQNLPYTYHLFDNTSRGLNNVYNVLGEISEKKKAPGRDYSKEKKLLLDTIISSKPIYNKYRNDIQLNFFHIGTNTDSKVFFDNAGAVIYKSARLEVQGDNPLSQEEYQEMYHIADPIERFSLFILVDFAARLLYEVDHYEKQIKEDGCYKVLKDQAMKDLFFHPVIAEKVMEVSDYRWETAEEAKLKNEALKKWKKEYPELQDMKLKDVNSSFLLKGDLILNLAYYKNLPLDGILRLYENKSSEALAKETIATAELEQSVVIAMWRAFSSAAKVNGKKTSKMIARYYSVFWKEFAYIRNQLSSSVTQNIVLRLFEDEINAVVKDEENLGEKKEMRRILLNTLDRILAVQDKDEIEEKWKEIHLNDLYVVEKNGEQKKITDDIERRNLERKTEVLKAIDSGMLWHAEVAENVTVYLKMMIKRYLKFIKKALEEEEEWRLKTSNADESWKDLINTYVGVSKTVAKRTRNSVKKILHDNKTDFQKGMSLETYRSVIRELEQLAGNPYVWYGQSEAQQILNELQKASAEPNIQDEDTSQDWDTWISQHSYFTFLLQCLYKYKMEAEQSENIVQNARLLSEIARELPTAHKEADKQTLENFIDELNKNLEQKIDSEDFEELFSS
;
A
#
# COMPACT_ATOMS: atom_id res chain seq x y z
N MET A 1 -3.70 19.54 -46.35
CA MET A 1 -4.01 20.37 -45.18
C MET A 1 -5.31 19.85 -44.60
N SER A 2 -5.19 18.86 -43.73
CA SER A 2 -6.29 18.23 -43.01
C SER A 2 -6.13 18.60 -41.54
N GLU A 3 -7.17 19.23 -40.99
CA GLU A 3 -7.26 19.69 -39.61
C GLU A 3 -6.97 18.56 -38.63
N GLN A 4 -5.80 18.60 -38.00
CA GLN A 4 -5.56 17.94 -36.72
C GLN A 4 -6.30 18.78 -35.67
N LYS A 5 -7.45 18.29 -35.21
CA LYS A 5 -8.03 18.70 -33.92
C LYS A 5 -7.02 18.34 -32.83
N GLY A 6 -6.17 19.31 -32.47
CA GLY A 6 -5.21 19.16 -31.39
C GLY A 6 -5.92 19.21 -30.05
N ASN A 7 -5.84 18.12 -29.28
CA ASN A 7 -5.89 18.25 -27.83
C ASN A 7 -4.80 19.27 -27.44
N GLN A 8 -5.19 20.43 -26.90
CA GLN A 8 -4.21 21.38 -26.38
C GLN A 8 -3.47 20.71 -25.22
N ASN A 9 -2.20 20.37 -25.43
CA ASN A 9 -1.34 19.82 -24.38
C ASN A 9 -1.35 20.75 -23.16
N LYS A 10 -1.90 20.28 -22.03
CA LYS A 10 -2.04 21.00 -20.76
C LYS A 10 -0.70 21.08 -20.00
N ILE A 11 0.36 21.51 -20.68
CA ILE A 11 1.71 21.63 -20.13
C ILE A 11 1.89 23.01 -19.50
N GLY A 12 2.39 23.05 -18.27
CA GLY A 12 2.64 24.30 -17.52
C GLY A 12 1.52 24.68 -16.54
N ALA A 13 1.68 25.82 -15.88
CA ALA A 13 0.71 26.28 -14.88
C ALA A 13 -0.57 26.79 -15.54
N ARG A 14 -1.71 26.18 -15.21
CA ARG A 14 -3.04 26.50 -15.75
C ARG A 14 -4.04 26.80 -14.65
N CYS A 15 -5.17 27.39 -15.01
CA CYS A 15 -6.33 27.45 -14.13
C CYS A 15 -6.90 26.04 -13.94
N LEU A 16 -7.23 25.73 -12.69
CA LEU A 16 -7.79 24.47 -12.24
C LEU A 16 -9.29 24.63 -12.04
N SER A 17 -10.03 23.53 -12.13
CA SER A 17 -11.38 23.45 -11.59
C SER A 17 -11.35 23.43 -10.05
N ASP A 18 -12.47 23.76 -9.40
CA ASP A 18 -12.57 23.71 -7.93
C ASP A 18 -12.24 22.32 -7.37
N SER A 19 -12.72 21.27 -8.04
CA SER A 19 -12.42 19.89 -7.68
C SER A 19 -10.92 19.56 -7.78
N GLU A 20 -10.24 20.01 -8.84
CA GLU A 20 -8.79 19.82 -8.99
C GLU A 20 -8.00 20.62 -7.93
N ALA A 21 -8.44 21.84 -7.63
CA ALA A 21 -7.81 22.68 -6.61
C ALA A 21 -7.94 22.06 -5.21
N GLU A 22 -9.10 21.50 -4.88
CA GLU A 22 -9.34 20.78 -3.62
C GLU A 22 -8.55 19.46 -3.53
N LEU A 23 -8.39 18.74 -4.65
CA LEU A 23 -7.57 17.54 -4.69
C LEU A 23 -6.09 17.84 -4.40
N ILE A 24 -5.55 18.93 -4.96
CA ILE A 24 -4.16 19.37 -4.77
C ILE A 24 -3.95 20.03 -3.41
N MET A 25 -4.93 20.80 -2.93
CA MET A 25 -4.89 21.52 -1.67
C MET A 25 -6.23 21.34 -0.92
N PRO A 26 -6.33 20.34 -0.02
CA PRO A 26 -7.60 19.99 0.64
C PRO A 26 -8.29 21.15 1.37
N ASN A 27 -7.52 22.12 1.87
CA ASN A 27 -8.03 23.31 2.55
C ASN A 27 -8.26 24.51 1.60
N TYR A 28 -8.36 24.30 0.29
CA TYR A 28 -8.52 25.36 -0.71
C TYR A 28 -9.67 26.32 -0.40
N LYS A 29 -10.86 25.79 -0.09
CA LYS A 29 -12.05 26.58 0.23
C LYS A 29 -11.87 27.51 1.45
N ARG A 30 -11.00 27.15 2.41
CA ARG A 30 -10.76 27.96 3.62
C ARG A 30 -10.09 29.31 3.31
N ILE A 31 -9.39 29.43 2.18
CA ILE A 31 -8.80 30.70 1.73
C ILE A 31 -9.88 31.77 1.58
N TYR A 32 -11.01 31.43 0.97
CA TYR A 32 -12.11 32.37 0.78
C TYR A 32 -12.73 32.79 2.11
N HIS A 33 -12.87 31.86 3.06
CA HIS A 33 -13.31 32.20 4.41
C HIS A 33 -12.34 33.15 5.11
N GLN A 34 -11.02 32.95 4.95
CA GLN A 34 -10.00 33.85 5.49
C GLN A 34 -10.10 35.26 4.90
N ILE A 35 -10.40 35.39 3.60
CA ILE A 35 -10.61 36.69 2.95
C ILE A 35 -11.83 37.39 3.55
N GLU A 36 -12.94 36.67 3.77
CA GLU A 36 -14.12 37.28 4.41
C GLU A 36 -13.84 37.71 5.85
N LEU A 37 -13.07 36.93 6.62
CA LEU A 37 -12.62 37.36 7.96
C LEU A 37 -11.81 38.66 7.91
N PHE A 38 -10.91 38.82 6.93
CA PHE A 38 -10.18 40.09 6.76
C PHE A 38 -11.12 41.27 6.46
N ARG A 39 -12.21 41.04 5.72
CA ARG A 39 -13.23 42.07 5.46
C ARG A 39 -14.06 42.40 6.70
N GLU A 40 -14.46 41.38 7.48
CA GLU A 40 -15.20 41.56 8.74
C GLU A 40 -14.38 42.34 9.77
N GLU A 41 -13.10 42.00 9.91
CA GLU A 41 -12.18 42.69 10.82
C GLU A 41 -12.01 44.16 10.43
N LYS A 42 -11.92 44.47 9.13
CA LYS A 42 -11.89 45.86 8.62
C LYS A 42 -13.14 46.63 9.07
N ASN A 43 -14.33 46.08 8.81
CA ASN A 43 -15.58 46.77 9.13
C ASN A 43 -15.76 46.99 10.65
N SER A 44 -15.27 46.04 11.48
CA SER A 44 -15.35 46.16 12.95
C SER A 44 -14.48 47.29 13.53
N MET A 45 -13.40 47.68 12.85
CA MET A 45 -12.53 48.80 13.24
C MET A 45 -13.19 50.14 12.90
N ASP A 46 -13.86 50.24 11.75
CA ASP A 46 -14.57 51.46 11.32
C ASP A 46 -15.76 51.82 12.24
N ASP A 47 -16.44 50.81 12.82
CA ASP A 47 -17.58 51.01 13.75
C ASP A 47 -17.16 51.49 15.15
N ALA A 48 -15.91 51.26 15.57
CA ALA A 48 -15.40 51.68 16.88
C ALA A 48 -14.84 53.13 16.88
N GLU A 49 -14.42 53.65 15.72
CA GLU A 49 -13.74 54.94 15.58
C GLU A 49 -14.67 56.15 15.29
N GLY A 50 -15.81 56.21 15.97
CA GLY A 50 -16.62 57.44 16.08
C GLY A 50 -15.91 58.64 16.75
N GLN A 51 -14.64 58.52 17.12
CA GLN A 51 -13.80 59.60 17.63
C GLN A 51 -12.51 59.70 16.80
N LYS A 52 -12.49 60.64 15.85
CA LYS A 52 -11.26 61.11 15.20
C LYS A 52 -10.28 61.64 16.25
N VAL A 53 -9.31 60.83 16.65
CA VAL A 53 -8.11 61.30 17.34
C VAL A 53 -7.05 61.55 16.26
N ASN A 54 -6.63 62.80 16.14
CA ASN A 54 -5.53 63.22 15.30
C ASN A 54 -4.25 62.41 15.61
N GLY A 55 -3.74 61.66 14.63
CA GLY A 55 -2.31 61.33 14.53
C GLY A 55 -1.77 60.17 15.37
N GLY A 56 -2.58 59.15 15.70
CA GLY A 56 -2.09 57.89 16.28
C GLY A 56 -1.94 56.81 15.19
N ASN A 57 -0.82 56.08 15.20
CA ASN A 57 -0.52 54.94 14.31
C ASN A 57 -1.75 54.04 14.12
N LYS A 58 -2.32 53.95 12.91
CA LYS A 58 -3.08 52.76 12.51
C LYS A 58 -2.13 51.56 12.69
N ASP A 59 -2.51 50.58 13.51
CA ASP A 59 -1.68 49.40 13.75
C ASP A 59 -1.39 48.70 12.41
N GLN A 60 -0.11 48.57 12.06
CA GLN A 60 0.31 47.88 10.83
C GLN A 60 -0.11 46.41 10.91
N LYS A 61 -0.99 46.00 10.00
CA LYS A 61 -1.54 44.64 9.95
C LYS A 61 -1.02 43.87 8.73
N THR A 62 -0.61 42.63 8.97
CA THR A 62 -0.04 41.75 7.93
C THR A 62 -1.08 40.73 7.46
N ASN A 63 -1.76 41.01 6.35
CA ASN A 63 -2.73 40.09 5.75
C ASN A 63 -2.09 39.26 4.62
N ASN A 64 -1.08 38.48 4.98
CA ASN A 64 -0.35 37.64 4.03
C ASN A 64 -0.86 36.19 4.08
N ILE A 65 -1.24 35.65 2.92
CA ILE A 65 -1.65 34.26 2.73
C ILE A 65 -0.54 33.51 2.00
N GLY A 66 0.00 32.47 2.64
CA GLY A 66 1.04 31.62 2.07
C GLY A 66 0.47 30.39 1.36
N ILE A 67 0.80 30.19 0.09
CA ILE A 67 0.59 28.94 -0.65
C ILE A 67 1.92 28.19 -0.72
N ILE A 68 2.10 27.24 0.20
CA ILE A 68 3.40 26.63 0.46
C ILE A 68 3.46 25.22 -0.14
N GLY A 69 4.58 24.87 -0.75
CA GLY A 69 4.82 23.51 -1.22
C GLY A 69 6.13 23.38 -1.98
N VAL A 70 6.60 22.15 -2.17
CA VAL A 70 7.84 21.90 -2.92
C VAL A 70 7.72 22.32 -4.39
N ARG A 71 8.86 22.43 -5.07
CA ARG A 71 8.90 22.73 -6.50
C ARG A 71 8.09 21.69 -7.29
N GLY A 72 7.19 22.14 -8.18
CA GLY A 72 6.34 21.26 -8.98
C GLY A 72 5.04 20.80 -8.30
N ALA A 73 4.79 21.16 -7.04
CA ALA A 73 3.58 20.75 -6.31
C ALA A 73 2.27 21.30 -6.90
N GLY A 74 2.30 22.46 -7.58
CA GLY A 74 1.12 23.10 -8.18
C GLY A 74 0.84 24.54 -7.74
N LYS A 75 1.78 25.18 -7.01
CA LYS A 75 1.70 26.54 -6.44
C LYS A 75 1.12 27.57 -7.42
N THR A 76 1.80 27.81 -8.54
CA THR A 76 1.37 28.76 -9.57
C THR A 76 -0.01 28.47 -10.14
N SER A 77 -0.39 27.20 -10.31
CA SER A 77 -1.73 26.83 -10.82
C SER A 77 -2.82 27.20 -9.82
N ILE A 78 -2.60 26.96 -8.52
CA ILE A 78 -3.51 27.38 -7.45
C ILE A 78 -3.61 28.91 -7.41
N LEU A 79 -2.49 29.64 -7.44
CA LEU A 79 -2.52 31.11 -7.46
C LEU A 79 -3.29 31.67 -8.66
N LYS A 80 -3.05 31.14 -9.87
CA LYS A 80 -3.80 31.52 -11.08
C LYS A 80 -5.29 31.26 -10.91
N THR A 81 -5.66 30.15 -10.28
CA THR A 81 -7.06 29.77 -10.05
C THR A 81 -7.74 30.73 -9.08
N ILE A 82 -7.10 31.02 -7.94
CA ILE A 82 -7.59 31.99 -6.95
C ILE A 82 -7.80 33.36 -7.59
N ARG A 83 -6.81 33.84 -8.34
CA ARG A 83 -6.87 35.13 -9.03
C ARG A 83 -8.07 35.20 -9.99
N VAL A 84 -8.24 34.20 -10.85
CA VAL A 84 -9.37 34.17 -11.81
C VAL A 84 -10.71 34.12 -11.09
N GLN A 85 -10.81 33.41 -9.97
CA GLN A 85 -12.04 33.38 -9.18
C GLN A 85 -12.36 34.73 -8.54
N LEU A 86 -11.34 35.42 -7.99
CA LEU A 86 -11.49 36.77 -7.48
C LEU A 86 -11.85 37.78 -8.59
N GLU A 87 -11.29 37.61 -9.79
CA GLU A 87 -11.65 38.45 -10.96
C GLU A 87 -13.11 38.25 -11.39
N LYS A 88 -13.64 37.01 -11.29
CA LYS A 88 -15.06 36.72 -11.51
C LYS A 88 -15.95 37.33 -10.43
N SER A 89 -15.55 37.31 -9.16
CA SER A 89 -16.30 37.90 -8.05
C SER A 89 -16.17 39.43 -7.97
N LYS A 90 -15.21 40.04 -8.67
CA LYS A 90 -14.96 41.50 -8.71
C LYS A 90 -16.21 42.35 -8.97
N ARG A 91 -17.19 41.82 -9.70
CA ARG A 91 -18.46 42.52 -9.97
C ARG A 91 -19.30 42.75 -8.70
N ALA A 92 -19.10 41.97 -7.64
CA ALA A 92 -19.79 42.09 -6.36
C ALA A 92 -19.02 42.94 -5.32
N SER A 93 -17.68 42.86 -5.30
CA SER A 93 -16.84 43.43 -4.23
C SER A 93 -16.00 44.66 -4.60
N ASN A 94 -15.99 45.10 -5.88
CA ASN A 94 -15.16 46.22 -6.39
C ASN A 94 -13.65 46.11 -6.04
N ASP A 95 -13.18 44.89 -5.76
CA ASP A 95 -11.80 44.58 -5.41
C ASP A 95 -10.81 44.96 -6.53
N ILE A 96 -9.60 45.31 -6.12
CA ILE A 96 -8.48 45.60 -7.03
C ILE A 96 -7.57 44.39 -7.04
N ILE A 97 -7.37 43.79 -8.21
CA ILE A 97 -6.64 42.55 -8.36
C ILE A 97 -5.46 42.84 -9.29
N LEU A 98 -4.24 42.80 -8.74
CA LEU A 98 -3.04 43.03 -9.52
C LEU A 98 -2.55 41.76 -10.23
N PRO A 99 -1.79 41.89 -11.33
CA PRO A 99 -1.13 40.76 -11.96
C PRO A 99 -0.18 40.00 -11.03
N ILE A 100 0.10 38.74 -11.37
CA ILE A 100 1.07 37.92 -10.63
C ILE A 100 2.47 38.45 -10.88
N ILE A 101 3.21 38.67 -9.80
CA ILE A 101 4.60 39.11 -9.80
C ILE A 101 5.48 37.88 -9.57
N VAL A 102 6.47 37.67 -10.43
CA VAL A 102 7.52 36.65 -10.24
C VAL A 102 8.84 37.39 -10.00
N PRO A 103 9.38 37.43 -8.76
CA PRO A 103 10.56 38.22 -8.41
C PRO A 103 11.81 37.93 -9.28
N GLU A 104 11.97 36.69 -9.72
CA GLU A 104 13.10 36.30 -10.59
C GLU A 104 13.07 36.98 -11.96
N ASN A 105 11.89 37.34 -12.46
CA ASN A 105 11.73 38.01 -13.76
C ASN A 105 12.00 39.52 -13.70
N MET A 106 12.31 40.08 -12.52
CA MET A 106 12.59 41.51 -12.35
C MET A 106 14.03 41.86 -12.75
N SER A 107 14.21 43.01 -13.42
CA SER A 107 15.54 43.55 -13.74
C SER A 107 16.40 43.73 -12.49
N GLU A 108 17.71 43.45 -12.55
CA GLU A 108 18.65 43.51 -11.41
C GLU A 108 18.50 44.76 -10.52
N SER A 109 18.32 45.94 -11.13
CA SER A 109 18.13 47.22 -10.44
C SER A 109 16.71 47.53 -9.94
N GLY A 110 15.71 46.72 -10.32
CA GLY A 110 14.32 46.90 -9.93
C GLY A 110 14.02 46.27 -8.57
N THR A 111 13.17 46.91 -7.78
CA THR A 111 12.67 46.40 -6.50
C THR A 111 11.23 45.90 -6.64
N LEU A 112 10.79 45.02 -5.73
CA LEU A 112 9.40 44.58 -5.65
C LEU A 112 8.46 45.78 -5.48
N MET A 113 8.80 46.73 -4.59
CA MET A 113 7.96 47.90 -4.36
C MET A 113 7.84 48.81 -5.60
N ALA A 114 8.93 49.00 -6.37
CA ALA A 114 8.86 49.75 -7.63
C ALA A 114 7.91 49.08 -8.64
N THR A 115 7.93 47.74 -8.69
CA THR A 115 7.03 46.95 -9.54
C THR A 115 5.57 47.14 -9.14
N VAL A 116 5.28 47.08 -7.83
CA VAL A 116 3.93 47.33 -7.29
C VAL A 116 3.43 48.73 -7.64
N LEU A 117 4.25 49.77 -7.44
CA LEU A 117 3.90 51.14 -7.80
C LEU A 117 3.65 51.30 -9.31
N GLY A 118 4.43 50.59 -10.14
CA GLY A 118 4.21 50.52 -11.58
C GLY A 118 2.86 49.90 -11.96
N MET A 119 2.48 48.79 -11.31
CA MET A 119 1.18 48.13 -11.52
C MET A 119 0.01 49.01 -11.06
N LEU A 120 0.14 49.68 -9.92
CA LEU A 120 -0.88 50.61 -9.42
C LEU A 120 -1.06 51.82 -10.35
N ASN A 121 0.00 52.28 -11.03
CA ASN A 121 -0.10 53.37 -12.00
C ASN A 121 -1.12 53.06 -13.10
N GLU A 122 -1.12 51.82 -13.61
CA GLU A 122 -2.03 51.40 -14.68
C GLU A 122 -3.47 51.40 -14.18
N VAL A 123 -3.72 50.87 -12.98
CA VAL A 123 -5.05 50.93 -12.34
C VAL A 123 -5.52 52.37 -12.12
N ILE A 124 -4.62 53.25 -11.68
CA ILE A 124 -4.94 54.67 -11.45
C ILE A 124 -5.21 55.39 -12.77
N LYS A 125 -4.44 55.13 -13.83
CA LYS A 125 -4.69 55.69 -15.16
C LYS A 125 -6.07 55.29 -15.69
N GLU A 126 -6.46 54.02 -15.54
CA GLU A 126 -7.79 53.55 -15.95
C GLU A 126 -8.90 54.31 -15.19
N ARG A 127 -8.76 54.43 -13.85
CA ARG A 127 -9.71 55.19 -13.01
C ARG A 127 -9.76 56.68 -13.39
N ASP A 128 -8.60 57.30 -13.60
CA ASP A 128 -8.48 58.70 -14.02
C ASP A 128 -9.16 58.94 -15.37
N GLU A 129 -9.01 58.02 -16.32
CA GLU A 129 -9.67 58.11 -17.62
C GLU A 129 -11.18 57.94 -17.51
N GLU A 130 -11.67 57.00 -16.69
CA GLU A 130 -13.10 56.84 -16.40
C GLU A 130 -13.69 58.11 -15.77
N GLU A 131 -12.98 58.69 -14.81
CA GLU A 131 -13.41 59.90 -14.11
C GLU A 131 -13.39 61.12 -15.04
N LYS A 132 -12.35 61.28 -15.86
CA LYS A 132 -12.29 62.33 -16.89
C LYS A 132 -13.40 62.16 -17.94
N LYS A 133 -13.74 60.93 -18.33
CA LYS A 133 -14.89 60.64 -19.22
C LYS A 133 -16.22 61.03 -18.57
N ARG A 134 -16.40 60.79 -17.26
CA ARG A 134 -17.57 61.25 -16.49
C ARG A 134 -17.64 62.78 -16.40
N LEU A 135 -16.54 63.45 -16.08
CA LEU A 135 -16.46 64.90 -15.95
C LEU A 135 -16.71 65.63 -17.29
N LYS A 136 -16.23 65.06 -18.41
CA LYS A 136 -16.55 65.55 -19.77
C LYS A 136 -18.05 65.51 -20.09
N LYS A 137 -18.80 64.53 -19.59
CA LYS A 137 -20.28 64.50 -19.73
C LYS A 137 -20.98 65.58 -18.88
N GLY A 138 -20.31 66.11 -17.85
CA GLY A 138 -20.84 67.12 -16.94
C GLY A 138 -20.47 68.57 -17.25
N ASN A 139 -19.83 68.86 -18.40
CA ASN A 139 -19.37 70.21 -18.78
C ASN A 139 -18.36 70.87 -17.79
N ILE A 140 -17.57 70.05 -17.09
CA ILE A 140 -16.53 70.52 -16.16
C ILE A 140 -15.15 70.43 -16.85
N ASP A 141 -14.35 71.49 -16.70
CA ASP A 141 -13.06 71.69 -17.35
C ASP A 141 -12.08 70.52 -17.11
N CYS A 142 -11.67 69.85 -18.18
CA CYS A 142 -10.96 68.57 -18.16
C CYS A 142 -9.43 68.66 -17.99
N ILE A 143 -8.91 69.82 -17.59
CA ILE A 143 -7.47 70.12 -17.47
C ILE A 143 -6.91 69.79 -16.06
N LYS A 144 -7.75 69.73 -15.02
CA LYS A 144 -7.27 69.47 -13.65
C LYS A 144 -6.87 67.99 -13.47
N LYS A 145 -5.71 67.76 -12.83
CA LYS A 145 -5.32 66.42 -12.35
C LYS A 145 -6.34 65.96 -11.31
N THR A 146 -6.73 64.68 -11.37
CA THR A 146 -7.58 64.00 -10.39
C THR A 146 -6.85 63.90 -9.05
N VAL A 147 -7.61 63.75 -7.96
CA VAL A 147 -7.05 63.63 -6.59
C VAL A 147 -6.13 62.41 -6.48
N LEU A 148 -6.54 61.27 -7.04
CA LEU A 148 -5.76 60.03 -7.11
C LEU A 148 -4.41 60.24 -7.80
N ARG A 149 -4.38 60.96 -8.93
CA ARG A 149 -3.13 61.25 -9.66
C ARG A 149 -2.16 62.10 -8.85
N ILE A 150 -2.67 63.10 -8.12
CA ILE A 150 -1.84 63.97 -7.28
C ILE A 150 -1.20 63.15 -6.14
N LYS A 151 -2.00 62.33 -5.43
CA LYS A 151 -1.50 61.44 -4.37
C LYS A 151 -0.46 60.46 -4.92
N TYR A 152 -0.71 59.86 -6.09
CA TYR A 152 0.24 58.95 -6.72
C TYR A 152 1.57 59.61 -7.10
N ASP A 153 1.52 60.78 -7.75
CA ASP A 153 2.72 61.53 -8.12
C ASP A 153 3.54 61.91 -6.86
N GLU A 154 2.87 62.18 -5.72
CA GLU A 154 3.52 62.43 -4.42
C GLU A 154 4.17 61.17 -3.83
N VAL A 155 3.51 60.02 -3.87
CA VAL A 155 4.07 58.72 -3.45
C VAL A 155 5.32 58.37 -4.25
N ILE A 156 5.29 58.53 -5.58
CA ILE A 156 6.44 58.27 -6.45
C ILE A 156 7.61 59.18 -6.08
N LYS A 157 7.33 60.47 -5.86
CA LYS A 157 8.35 61.43 -5.43
C LYS A 157 9.02 60.99 -4.13
N GLN A 158 8.23 60.60 -3.13
CA GLN A 158 8.77 60.13 -1.85
C GLN A 158 9.57 58.83 -2.02
N TYR A 159 9.09 57.87 -2.82
CA TYR A 159 9.81 56.64 -3.10
C TYR A 159 11.17 56.89 -3.77
N THR A 160 11.25 57.86 -4.69
CA THR A 160 12.53 58.22 -5.32
C THR A 160 13.55 58.76 -4.34
N TYR A 161 13.13 59.43 -3.25
CA TYR A 161 14.05 59.91 -2.21
C TYR A 161 14.67 58.79 -1.37
N ILE A 162 14.02 57.63 -1.29
CA ILE A 162 14.51 56.44 -0.60
C ILE A 162 15.60 55.72 -1.41
N GLN A 163 15.57 55.85 -2.75
CA GLN A 163 16.54 55.18 -3.62
C GLN A 163 17.94 55.77 -3.47
N LYS A 164 18.94 54.90 -3.26
CA LYS A 164 20.31 55.29 -2.93
C LYS A 164 20.94 56.17 -4.00
N GLU A 165 20.75 55.83 -5.26
CA GLU A 165 21.33 56.55 -6.41
C GLU A 165 20.81 57.99 -6.48
N TYR A 166 19.52 58.19 -6.20
CA TYR A 166 18.90 59.50 -6.25
C TYR A 166 19.23 60.33 -5.00
N ARG A 167 19.29 59.68 -3.83
CA ARG A 167 19.79 60.27 -2.59
C ARG A 167 21.22 60.80 -2.76
N ASP A 168 22.10 60.02 -3.40
CA ASP A 168 23.48 60.42 -3.66
C ASP A 168 23.57 61.60 -4.64
N ILE A 169 22.70 61.68 -5.65
CA ILE A 169 22.61 62.83 -6.57
C ILE A 169 22.16 64.09 -5.82
N LEU A 170 21.10 63.99 -5.02
CA LEU A 170 20.55 65.11 -4.24
C LEU A 170 21.56 65.65 -3.22
N ILE A 171 22.26 64.74 -2.55
CA ILE A 171 23.30 65.09 -1.57
C ILE A 171 24.53 65.68 -2.27
N ARG A 172 24.83 65.40 -3.55
CA ARG A 172 26.01 65.99 -4.21
C ARG A 172 25.76 67.35 -4.88
N GLN A 173 24.52 67.82 -4.95
CA GLN A 173 24.11 69.01 -5.72
C GLN A 173 23.64 70.21 -4.87
N TYR A 174 24.13 70.38 -3.64
CA TYR A 174 23.80 71.57 -2.84
C TYR A 174 24.76 72.72 -3.11
N THR A 175 24.23 73.95 -3.20
CA THR A 175 25.02 75.18 -3.37
C THR A 175 25.20 75.96 -2.07
N THR A 176 24.40 75.67 -1.03
CA THR A 176 24.45 76.34 0.28
C THR A 176 24.14 75.36 1.42
N GLU A 177 24.61 75.69 2.63
CA GLU A 177 24.42 74.88 3.85
C GLU A 177 22.93 74.74 4.23
N ASN A 178 22.13 75.78 4.00
CA ASN A 178 20.68 75.75 4.28
C ASN A 178 19.92 74.86 3.27
N ASP A 179 20.35 74.85 2.01
CA ASP A 179 19.80 73.95 0.97
C ASP A 179 20.21 72.49 1.26
N TYR A 180 21.41 72.28 1.79
CA TYR A 180 21.84 70.97 2.30
C TYR A 180 20.97 70.49 3.47
N VAL A 181 20.73 71.32 4.50
CA VAL A 181 19.92 70.95 5.67
C VAL A 181 18.47 70.65 5.26
N ASN A 182 17.84 71.49 4.44
CA ASN A 182 16.47 71.29 3.99
C ASN A 182 16.32 70.02 3.14
N ARG A 183 17.21 69.80 2.16
CA ARG A 183 17.18 68.58 1.33
C ARG A 183 17.53 67.33 2.13
N SER A 184 18.45 67.43 3.07
CA SER A 184 18.79 66.33 3.97
C SER A 184 17.63 65.98 4.87
N THR A 185 16.90 66.96 5.42
CA THR A 185 15.71 66.73 6.25
C THR A 185 14.61 66.00 5.48
N SER A 186 14.36 66.39 4.22
CA SER A 186 13.41 65.66 3.35
C SER A 186 13.85 64.23 3.02
N VAL A 187 15.16 63.96 2.98
CA VAL A 187 15.70 62.61 2.77
C VAL A 187 15.61 61.77 4.05
N PHE A 188 15.89 62.34 5.22
CA PHE A 188 15.91 61.60 6.49
C PHE A 188 14.52 61.12 6.96
N ASN A 189 13.45 61.84 6.60
CA ASN A 189 12.07 61.45 6.94
C ASN A 189 11.33 60.70 5.82
N SER A 190 11.98 60.49 4.67
CA SER A 190 11.34 59.98 3.44
C SER A 190 10.74 58.58 3.59
N ASP A 191 11.33 57.69 4.39
CA ASP A 191 10.81 56.32 4.62
C ASP A 191 9.43 56.35 5.30
N THR A 192 9.30 57.10 6.41
CA THR A 192 8.04 57.22 7.15
C THR A 192 7.00 57.99 6.35
N GLU A 193 7.41 59.07 5.67
CA GLU A 193 6.52 59.84 4.80
C GLU A 193 5.99 58.99 3.64
N PHE A 194 6.85 58.16 3.03
CA PHE A 194 6.44 57.25 1.97
C PHE A 194 5.38 56.25 2.45
N ILE A 195 5.60 55.59 3.60
CA ILE A 195 4.64 54.62 4.17
C ILE A 195 3.28 55.28 4.39
N ASN A 196 3.26 56.47 5.02
CA ASN A 196 2.02 57.19 5.30
C ASN A 196 1.29 57.59 4.01
N LYS A 197 2.03 58.15 3.04
CA LYS A 197 1.46 58.57 1.75
C LYS A 197 0.98 57.39 0.90
N PHE A 198 1.69 56.25 0.96
CA PHE A 198 1.29 55.03 0.29
C PHE A 198 -0.01 54.48 0.89
N ASN A 199 -0.13 54.44 2.22
CA ASN A 199 -1.36 54.05 2.89
C ASN A 199 -2.53 54.99 2.53
N GLU A 200 -2.32 56.32 2.56
CA GLU A 200 -3.32 57.30 2.13
C GLU A 200 -3.77 57.14 0.67
N LEU A 201 -2.87 56.67 -0.20
CA LEU A 201 -3.18 56.37 -1.59
C LEU A 201 -4.02 55.09 -1.70
N VAL A 202 -3.65 54.03 -0.98
CA VAL A 202 -4.37 52.75 -0.99
C VAL A 202 -5.77 52.91 -0.42
N ASP A 203 -5.92 53.61 0.70
CA ASP A 203 -7.21 53.89 1.33
C ASP A 203 -8.13 54.65 0.35
N GLU A 204 -7.63 55.69 -0.31
CA GLU A 204 -8.39 56.41 -1.34
C GLU A 204 -8.76 55.53 -2.54
N LEU A 205 -7.84 54.66 -2.98
CA LEU A 205 -8.03 53.79 -4.13
C LEU A 205 -9.13 52.76 -3.88
N VAL A 206 -9.24 52.28 -2.64
CA VAL A 206 -10.21 51.28 -2.18
C VAL A 206 -11.56 51.93 -1.82
N ASP A 207 -11.56 53.11 -1.18
CA ASP A 207 -12.76 53.78 -0.64
C ASP A 207 -13.52 54.65 -1.65
N ALA A 208 -12.99 54.88 -2.87
CA ALA A 208 -13.54 55.78 -3.88
C ALA A 208 -15.02 55.54 -4.29
N LYS A 209 -15.67 54.45 -3.85
CA LYS A 209 -17.08 54.13 -4.12
C LYS A 209 -18.00 54.00 -2.90
N LYS A 210 -17.53 54.22 -1.66
CA LYS A 210 -18.33 54.05 -0.42
C LYS A 210 -19.10 52.71 -0.34
N GLN A 211 -18.42 51.60 -0.66
CA GLN A 211 -18.94 50.26 -0.38
C GLN A 211 -18.00 49.59 0.62
N ASP A 212 -18.55 49.20 1.77
CA ASP A 212 -17.80 48.56 2.84
C ASP A 212 -17.26 47.20 2.37
N GLY A 213 -15.93 47.00 2.52
CA GLY A 213 -15.29 45.69 2.32
C GLY A 213 -14.44 45.47 1.05
N SER A 214 -14.19 46.47 0.19
CA SER A 214 -13.24 46.31 -0.93
C SER A 214 -11.79 46.11 -0.43
N LEU A 215 -11.01 45.28 -1.14
CA LEU A 215 -9.59 44.99 -0.85
C LEU A 215 -8.69 45.08 -2.09
N LEU A 216 -7.39 45.32 -1.87
CA LEU A 216 -6.32 45.24 -2.86
C LEU A 216 -5.58 43.90 -2.75
N PHE A 217 -5.65 43.08 -3.79
CA PHE A 217 -4.98 41.78 -3.87
C PHE A 217 -3.67 41.86 -4.65
N LEU A 218 -2.58 41.43 -4.02
CA LEU A 218 -1.28 41.22 -4.64
C LEU A 218 -0.93 39.73 -4.68
N PHE A 219 -0.27 39.30 -5.76
CA PHE A 219 0.17 37.91 -5.93
C PHE A 219 1.66 37.90 -6.23
N ILE A 220 2.43 37.23 -5.38
CA ILE A 220 3.87 37.03 -5.53
C ILE A 220 4.13 35.54 -5.64
N ASP A 221 4.58 35.10 -6.80
CA ASP A 221 4.82 33.69 -7.13
C ASP A 221 6.32 33.36 -7.16
N ASP A 222 6.65 32.08 -6.95
CA ASP A 222 8.00 31.50 -6.93
C ASP A 222 9.05 32.35 -6.19
N ILE A 223 8.75 32.74 -4.94
CA ILE A 223 9.71 33.49 -4.10
C ILE A 223 10.99 32.69 -3.77
N ASP A 224 10.91 31.36 -3.88
CA ASP A 224 11.97 30.40 -3.61
C ASP A 224 13.04 30.33 -4.70
N LEU A 225 12.76 30.80 -5.93
CA LEU A 225 13.73 30.72 -7.01
C LEU A 225 14.84 31.78 -6.93
N SER A 226 14.59 32.91 -6.24
CA SER A 226 15.52 34.04 -6.24
C SER A 226 16.20 34.26 -4.89
N THR A 227 17.38 33.65 -4.71
CA THR A 227 18.20 33.82 -3.51
C THR A 227 18.63 35.27 -3.27
N TYR A 228 18.76 36.09 -4.32
CA TYR A 228 19.17 37.49 -4.22
C TYR A 228 18.01 38.45 -3.89
N ARG A 229 16.77 38.04 -4.16
CA ARG A 229 15.58 38.91 -3.98
C ARG A 229 14.83 38.64 -2.68
N CYS A 230 15.18 37.58 -1.95
CA CYS A 230 14.50 37.20 -0.72
C CYS A 230 14.42 38.36 0.28
N ALA A 231 15.51 39.11 0.50
CA ALA A 231 15.55 40.25 1.41
C ALA A 231 14.66 41.43 0.95
N ASP A 232 14.60 41.70 -0.36
CA ASP A 232 13.73 42.74 -0.93
C ASP A 232 12.24 42.38 -0.76
N VAL A 233 11.90 41.11 -0.98
CA VAL A 233 10.54 40.58 -0.76
C VAL A 233 10.16 40.72 0.72
N VAL A 234 11.02 40.26 1.63
CA VAL A 234 10.81 40.35 3.09
C VAL A 234 10.64 41.81 3.53
N LYS A 235 11.53 42.70 3.10
CA LYS A 235 11.49 44.13 3.45
C LYS A 235 10.21 44.78 2.94
N THR A 236 9.83 44.52 1.70
CA THR A 236 8.64 45.11 1.09
C THR A 236 7.37 44.65 1.80
N LEU A 237 7.26 43.35 2.12
CA LEU A 237 6.11 42.78 2.81
C LEU A 237 5.94 43.33 4.22
N LEU A 238 7.02 43.45 5.00
CA LEU A 238 6.95 43.94 6.38
C LEU A 238 6.81 45.46 6.48
N SER A 239 7.55 46.20 5.65
CA SER A 239 7.67 47.66 5.81
C SER A 239 6.65 48.45 4.99
N TYR A 240 6.24 47.96 3.81
CA TYR A 240 5.44 48.75 2.86
C TYR A 240 4.04 48.19 2.61
N LEU A 241 3.86 46.86 2.60
CA LEU A 241 2.57 46.22 2.29
C LEU A 241 1.73 45.88 3.52
N SER A 242 2.19 46.21 4.73
CA SER A 242 1.47 45.99 6.00
C SER A 242 0.32 47.00 6.16
N ASN A 243 -0.81 46.74 5.52
CA ASN A 243 -2.01 47.57 5.54
C ASN A 243 -3.27 46.68 5.54
N GLU A 244 -4.31 47.07 6.29
CA GLU A 244 -5.58 46.35 6.41
C GLU A 244 -6.34 46.16 5.09
N ASN A 245 -6.18 47.10 4.15
CA ASN A 245 -6.79 47.10 2.82
C ASN A 245 -6.04 46.23 1.81
N ILE A 246 -4.88 45.68 2.18
CA ILE A 246 -4.00 44.93 1.29
C ILE A 246 -4.00 43.46 1.71
N VAL A 247 -4.27 42.54 0.78
CA VAL A 247 -4.09 41.10 0.97
C VAL A 247 -3.04 40.60 0.00
N THR A 248 -1.97 40.00 0.51
CA THR A 248 -0.88 39.49 -0.33
C THR A 248 -0.85 37.97 -0.33
N PHE A 249 -0.97 37.37 -1.50
CA PHE A 249 -0.71 35.96 -1.73
C PHE A 249 0.77 35.75 -2.04
N ILE A 250 1.40 34.84 -1.32
CA ILE A 250 2.81 34.50 -1.49
C ILE A 250 2.91 33.00 -1.74
N SER A 251 3.60 32.57 -2.79
CA SER A 251 3.89 31.16 -2.99
C SER A 251 5.36 30.85 -3.15
N GLY A 252 5.77 29.77 -2.50
CA GLY A 252 7.14 29.29 -2.52
C GLY A 252 7.28 28.02 -1.68
N ASP A 253 8.47 27.43 -1.74
CA ASP A 253 8.91 26.41 -0.79
C ASP A 253 9.46 27.12 0.46
N LEU A 254 8.88 26.81 1.63
CA LEU A 254 9.25 27.47 2.88
C LEU A 254 10.67 27.12 3.33
N GLU A 255 11.10 25.87 3.13
CA GLU A 255 12.45 25.43 3.51
C GLU A 255 13.49 26.10 2.62
N THR A 256 13.25 26.11 1.31
CA THR A 256 14.14 26.80 0.36
C THR A 256 14.19 28.31 0.63
N PHE A 257 13.06 28.91 1.02
CA PHE A 257 13.01 30.33 1.37
C PHE A 257 13.75 30.64 2.67
N GLU A 258 13.66 29.76 3.67
CA GLU A 258 14.45 29.85 4.91
C GLU A 258 15.95 29.74 4.64
N GLU A 259 16.36 28.79 3.80
CA GLU A 259 17.75 28.64 3.38
C GLU A 259 18.27 29.88 2.65
N ALA A 260 17.50 30.41 1.69
CA ALA A 260 17.84 31.62 0.96
C ALA A 260 18.03 32.83 1.88
N LEU A 261 17.13 33.02 2.84
CA LEU A 261 17.21 34.13 3.80
C LEU A 261 18.37 33.95 4.78
N THR A 262 18.64 32.71 5.21
CA THR A 262 19.80 32.39 6.06
C THR A 262 21.11 32.72 5.35
N LEU A 263 21.22 32.38 4.06
CA LEU A 263 22.38 32.73 3.24
C LEU A 263 22.52 34.25 3.08
N ASP A 264 21.43 34.99 2.96
CA ASP A 264 21.47 36.46 2.88
C ASP A 264 21.99 37.08 4.18
N PHE A 265 21.53 36.62 5.35
CA PHE A 265 22.06 37.09 6.64
C PHE A 265 23.56 36.82 6.79
N LEU A 266 24.03 35.65 6.36
CA LEU A 266 25.45 35.31 6.38
C LEU A 266 26.27 36.20 5.43
N ARG A 267 25.74 36.53 4.25
CA ARG A 267 26.36 37.46 3.29
C ARG A 267 26.45 38.88 3.86
N GLN A 268 25.39 39.38 4.49
CA GLN A 268 25.38 40.72 5.10
C GLN A 268 26.43 40.87 6.20
N GLU A 269 26.71 39.79 6.92
CA GLU A 269 27.74 39.76 7.97
C GLU A 269 29.15 39.42 7.43
N ASN A 270 29.31 39.21 6.13
CA ASN A 270 30.55 38.77 5.48
C ASN A 270 31.13 37.46 6.05
N VAL A 271 30.27 36.55 6.52
CA VAL A 271 30.69 35.27 7.11
C VAL A 271 30.39 34.12 6.15
N LEU A 272 31.41 33.71 5.38
CA LEU A 272 31.36 32.55 4.50
C LEU A 272 32.46 31.50 4.79
N ASN A 273 33.24 31.69 5.85
CA ASN A 273 34.28 30.74 6.24
C ASN A 273 33.70 29.63 7.13
N ARG A 274 33.94 28.36 6.75
CA ARG A 274 33.45 27.16 7.45
C ARG A 274 33.87 27.13 8.92
N ASP A 275 35.09 27.54 9.23
CA ASP A 275 35.62 27.56 10.59
C ASP A 275 34.86 28.50 11.53
N ILE A 276 34.23 29.55 10.97
CA ILE A 276 33.44 30.55 11.71
C ILE A 276 31.99 30.09 11.85
N LEU A 277 31.46 29.37 10.86
CA LEU A 277 30.08 28.85 10.88
C LEU A 277 29.87 27.78 11.97
N ASP A 278 30.90 26.96 12.20
CA ASP A 278 30.90 25.91 13.23
C ASP A 278 31.27 26.44 14.63
N GLN A 279 31.62 27.72 14.74
CA GLN A 279 31.94 28.36 16.01
C GLN A 279 30.67 28.46 16.89
N LYS A 280 30.75 27.95 18.12
CA LYS A 280 29.65 28.04 19.09
C LYS A 280 29.49 29.48 19.59
N MET A 281 28.33 30.06 19.36
CA MET A 281 27.88 31.33 19.93
C MET A 281 26.86 31.00 21.05
N GLY A 282 27.35 30.85 22.28
CA GLY A 282 26.51 30.38 23.40
C GLY A 282 26.19 28.89 23.28
N SER A 283 24.91 28.52 23.29
CA SER A 283 24.45 27.12 23.20
C SER A 283 24.39 26.56 21.76
N ASN A 284 24.34 27.43 20.75
CA ASN A 284 24.12 27.05 19.34
C ASN A 284 25.31 27.48 18.46
N THR A 285 25.45 26.90 17.27
CA THR A 285 26.39 27.40 16.25
C THR A 285 25.85 28.67 15.59
N LEU A 286 26.74 29.48 14.98
CA LEU A 286 26.33 30.66 14.23
C LEU A 286 25.31 30.32 13.14
N LEU A 287 25.54 29.23 12.39
CA LEU A 287 24.62 28.76 11.36
C LEU A 287 23.23 28.43 11.94
N ALA A 288 23.17 27.71 13.06
CA ALA A 288 21.91 27.37 13.73
C ALA A 288 21.18 28.62 14.25
N SER A 289 21.92 29.60 14.77
CA SER A 289 21.35 30.89 15.20
C SER A 289 20.76 31.68 14.03
N LYS A 290 21.44 31.74 12.88
CA LYS A 290 20.93 32.40 11.67
C LYS A 290 19.73 31.70 11.06
N LYS A 291 19.73 30.37 11.07
CA LYS A 291 18.58 29.56 10.66
C LYS A 291 17.35 29.86 11.52
N GLN A 292 17.51 29.91 12.85
CA GLN A 292 16.44 30.30 13.77
C GLN A 292 15.95 31.74 13.50
N LEU A 293 16.87 32.68 13.23
CA LEU A 293 16.50 34.06 12.89
C LEU A 293 15.66 34.11 11.61
N ALA A 294 16.07 33.39 10.56
CA ALA A 294 15.33 33.30 9.31
C ALA A 294 13.91 32.75 9.56
N TYR A 295 13.79 31.67 10.32
CA TYR A 295 12.50 31.09 10.70
C TYR A 295 11.58 32.10 11.44
N GLU A 296 12.11 32.87 12.40
CA GLU A 296 11.32 33.90 13.11
C GLU A 296 10.88 35.05 12.19
N TYR A 297 11.71 35.47 11.23
CA TYR A 297 11.30 36.44 10.21
C TYR A 297 10.17 35.88 9.34
N LEU A 298 10.28 34.64 8.87
CA LEU A 298 9.23 33.99 8.08
C LEU A 298 7.92 33.83 8.85
N LYS A 299 7.98 33.59 10.17
CA LYS A 299 6.80 33.53 11.03
C LYS A 299 6.05 34.85 11.11
N LYS A 300 6.76 35.99 11.04
CA LYS A 300 6.14 37.33 11.00
C LYS A 300 5.52 37.65 9.65
N ILE A 301 6.17 37.22 8.56
CA ILE A 301 5.75 37.55 7.20
C ILE A 301 4.61 36.66 6.74
N ILE A 302 4.71 35.36 7.00
CA ILE A 302 3.73 34.34 6.62
C ILE A 302 3.36 33.59 7.90
N PRO A 303 2.40 34.08 8.69
CA PRO A 303 1.98 33.45 9.92
C PRO A 303 1.55 31.99 9.69
N PRO A 304 1.89 31.03 10.57
CA PRO A 304 1.50 29.63 10.41
C PRO A 304 -0.01 29.41 10.20
N ALA A 305 -0.85 30.25 10.81
CA ALA A 305 -2.30 30.19 10.65
C ALA A 305 -2.78 30.46 9.21
N TYR A 306 -1.98 31.19 8.42
CA TYR A 306 -2.30 31.58 7.04
C TYR A 306 -1.43 30.84 6.02
N ARG A 307 -0.77 29.75 6.43
CA ARG A 307 -0.02 28.84 5.54
C ARG A 307 -0.92 27.72 5.06
N TYR A 308 -1.25 27.74 3.78
CA TYR A 308 -1.97 26.68 3.09
C TYR A 308 -0.96 25.82 2.34
N ASN A 309 -0.78 24.59 2.82
CA ASN A 309 0.18 23.65 2.24
C ASN A 309 -0.45 22.85 1.11
N ILE A 310 0.23 22.81 -0.03
CA ILE A 310 -0.07 21.87 -1.10
C ILE A 310 0.44 20.50 -0.68
N LYS A 311 -0.41 19.48 -0.83
CA LYS A 311 -0.03 18.12 -0.43
C LYS A 311 0.97 17.51 -1.40
N LEU A 312 1.82 16.64 -0.88
CA LEU A 312 2.52 15.64 -1.67
C LEU A 312 1.64 14.40 -1.78
N TRP A 313 1.69 13.73 -2.93
CA TRP A 313 0.86 12.56 -3.20
C TRP A 313 1.50 11.31 -2.59
N SER A 314 0.82 10.69 -1.63
CA SER A 314 1.22 9.38 -1.10
C SER A 314 1.07 8.29 -2.16
N LEU A 315 1.71 7.12 -1.95
CA LEU A 315 1.61 6.00 -2.89
C LEU A 315 0.15 5.58 -3.15
N ALA A 316 -0.68 5.56 -2.11
CA ALA A 316 -2.09 5.17 -2.22
C ALA A 316 -2.92 6.20 -3.01
N GLU A 317 -2.58 7.49 -2.90
CA GLU A 317 -3.29 8.58 -3.54
C GLU A 317 -2.89 8.81 -5.00
N LYS A 318 -1.64 8.50 -5.39
CA LYS A 318 -1.13 8.75 -6.76
C LYS A 318 -2.02 8.14 -7.84
N GLY A 319 -2.58 6.96 -7.63
CA GLY A 319 -3.49 6.33 -8.59
C GLY A 319 -4.82 7.05 -8.75
N ASN A 320 -5.26 7.78 -7.74
CA ASN A 320 -6.50 8.57 -7.76
C ASN A 320 -6.30 9.98 -8.32
N TYR A 321 -5.08 10.34 -8.72
CA TYR A 321 -4.81 11.62 -9.38
C TYR A 321 -5.62 11.72 -10.67
N CYS A 322 -6.37 12.80 -10.86
CA CYS A 322 -7.17 13.02 -12.07
C CYS A 322 -7.08 14.47 -12.54
N ILE A 323 -7.38 14.66 -13.83
CA ILE A 323 -7.49 15.97 -14.47
C ILE A 323 -8.91 16.11 -14.99
N ALA A 324 -9.59 17.20 -14.64
CA ALA A 324 -10.92 17.48 -15.14
C ALA A 324 -10.87 17.76 -16.66
N ASP A 325 -11.77 17.12 -17.39
CA ASP A 325 -12.02 17.43 -18.80
C ASP A 325 -12.79 18.76 -18.84
N GLY A 326 -12.11 19.81 -19.31
CA GLY A 326 -12.72 21.13 -19.46
C GLY A 326 -13.75 21.09 -20.59
N GLU A 327 -14.91 21.71 -20.35
CA GLU A 327 -15.91 21.96 -21.38
C GLU A 327 -15.27 22.57 -22.62
N GLU A 328 -15.46 21.91 -23.78
CA GLU A 328 -15.33 22.58 -25.07
C GLU A 328 -16.27 23.79 -25.06
N ASN A 329 -15.77 24.95 -25.50
CA ASN A 329 -16.56 26.15 -25.75
C ASN A 329 -17.83 25.81 -26.55
N GLN A 330 -18.95 25.59 -25.86
CA GLN A 330 -20.25 25.60 -26.50
C GLN A 330 -20.60 27.05 -26.75
N THR A 331 -20.61 27.36 -28.04
CA THR A 331 -21.23 28.53 -28.64
C THR A 331 -22.54 28.83 -27.94
N GLU A 332 -22.65 30.07 -27.44
CA GLU A 332 -23.89 30.66 -26.97
C GLU A 332 -24.97 30.48 -28.06
N GLU A 333 -25.89 29.55 -27.86
CA GLU A 333 -27.29 29.57 -28.32
C GLU A 333 -27.94 28.22 -28.01
N ALA A 334 -28.40 28.05 -26.76
CA ALA A 334 -29.41 27.04 -26.43
C ALA A 334 -30.33 27.52 -25.30
N SER A 335 -31.62 27.33 -25.54
CA SER A 335 -32.78 27.88 -24.84
C SER A 335 -32.91 27.53 -23.35
N PRO A 336 -33.63 28.36 -22.55
CA PRO A 336 -33.73 28.22 -21.10
C PRO A 336 -34.83 27.22 -20.69
N ALA A 337 -34.61 25.92 -20.92
CA ALA A 337 -35.57 24.89 -20.51
C ALA A 337 -34.90 23.55 -20.19
N GLU A 338 -33.83 23.53 -19.40
CA GLU A 338 -33.29 22.29 -18.81
C GLU A 338 -32.47 22.56 -17.53
N GLU A 339 -32.91 23.51 -16.70
CA GLU A 339 -32.40 23.63 -15.33
C GLU A 339 -33.22 22.72 -14.40
N GLN A 340 -32.80 21.46 -14.22
CA GLN A 340 -32.98 20.65 -12.98
C GLN A 340 -32.65 19.15 -13.18
N ARG A 341 -31.51 18.82 -13.78
CA ARG A 341 -30.89 17.49 -13.60
C ARG A 341 -29.41 17.64 -13.24
N ASP A 342 -29.12 17.29 -11.99
CA ASP A 342 -27.81 17.01 -11.38
C ASP A 342 -26.59 17.80 -11.89
N ARG A 343 -26.28 18.91 -11.19
CA ARG A 343 -24.92 19.51 -11.17
C ARG A 343 -23.94 18.62 -10.39
N ARG A 344 -23.77 17.36 -10.77
CA ARG A 344 -22.58 16.59 -10.36
C ARG A 344 -21.44 17.02 -11.28
N GLN A 345 -20.52 17.83 -10.75
CA GLN A 345 -19.26 18.16 -11.43
C GLN A 345 -18.64 16.87 -11.99
N LYS A 346 -18.40 16.82 -13.31
CA LYS A 346 -17.75 15.67 -13.95
C LYS A 346 -16.34 15.51 -13.40
N VAL A 347 -16.15 14.50 -12.57
CA VAL A 347 -14.83 14.08 -12.07
C VAL A 347 -14.07 13.47 -13.27
N GLY A 348 -12.86 13.95 -13.55
CA GLY A 348 -12.02 13.41 -14.62
C GLY A 348 -11.57 11.97 -14.35
N ILE A 349 -11.14 11.26 -15.40
CA ILE A 349 -10.64 9.87 -15.32
C ILE A 349 -9.40 9.83 -14.42
N THR A 350 -9.32 8.87 -13.49
CA THR A 350 -8.17 8.72 -12.60
C THR A 350 -6.93 8.18 -13.32
N LEU A 351 -5.73 8.43 -12.77
CA LEU A 351 -4.48 7.94 -13.34
C LEU A 351 -4.45 6.41 -13.39
N SER A 352 -5.03 5.73 -12.39
CA SER A 352 -5.14 4.27 -12.40
C SER A 352 -6.03 3.75 -13.52
N GLU A 353 -7.18 4.39 -13.77
CA GLU A 353 -8.08 4.07 -14.89
C GLU A 353 -7.38 4.30 -16.22
N LEU A 354 -6.68 5.43 -16.34
CA LEU A 354 -5.97 5.79 -17.55
C LEU A 354 -4.82 4.80 -17.84
N LEU A 355 -4.06 4.39 -16.83
CA LEU A 355 -3.01 3.37 -16.96
C LEU A 355 -3.60 2.04 -17.44
N VAL A 356 -4.70 1.58 -16.84
CA VAL A 356 -5.35 0.32 -17.23
C VAL A 356 -5.91 0.38 -18.65
N GLN A 357 -6.64 1.44 -18.99
CA GLN A 357 -7.25 1.59 -20.31
C GLN A 357 -6.20 1.77 -21.42
N LYS A 358 -5.17 2.58 -21.18
CA LYS A 358 -4.18 2.92 -22.22
C LYS A 358 -3.10 1.87 -22.38
N LEU A 359 -2.76 1.14 -21.32
CA LEU A 359 -1.75 0.08 -21.34
C LEU A 359 -2.34 -1.33 -21.52
N GLU A 360 -3.65 -1.45 -21.76
CA GLU A 360 -4.30 -2.71 -22.08
C GLU A 360 -3.54 -3.47 -23.19
N GLY A 361 -3.31 -4.76 -22.97
CA GLY A 361 -2.51 -5.65 -23.81
C GLY A 361 -0.99 -5.55 -23.60
N TRP A 362 -0.47 -4.43 -23.09
CA TRP A 362 0.96 -4.28 -22.78
C TRP A 362 1.27 -4.63 -21.33
N VAL A 363 0.50 -4.10 -20.39
CA VAL A 363 0.73 -4.30 -18.97
C VAL A 363 -0.51 -4.90 -18.34
N ASP A 364 -0.34 -5.94 -17.53
CA ASP A 364 -1.44 -6.54 -16.79
C ASP A 364 -2.09 -5.49 -15.86
N PRO A 365 -3.41 -5.27 -15.93
CA PRO A 365 -4.09 -4.28 -15.09
C PRO A 365 -3.88 -4.49 -13.58
N ALA A 366 -3.63 -5.73 -13.15
CA ALA A 366 -3.34 -6.07 -11.75
C ALA A 366 -2.00 -5.49 -11.25
N PHE A 367 -1.14 -4.99 -12.14
CA PHE A 367 0.05 -4.24 -11.76
C PHE A 367 -0.31 -2.92 -11.05
N PHE A 368 -1.36 -2.24 -11.47
CA PHE A 368 -1.76 -0.95 -10.89
C PHE A 368 -2.91 -1.08 -9.91
N ARG A 369 -3.70 -2.16 -10.02
CA ARG A 369 -4.94 -2.33 -9.28
C ARG A 369 -4.97 -3.62 -8.47
N TYR A 370 -5.67 -3.54 -7.36
CA TYR A 370 -5.95 -4.65 -6.48
C TYR A 370 -7.45 -4.65 -6.16
N ALA A 371 -8.10 -5.80 -6.30
CA ALA A 371 -9.50 -5.94 -5.93
C ALA A 371 -9.60 -6.56 -4.53
N GLU A 372 -10.23 -5.84 -3.61
CA GLU A 372 -10.66 -6.44 -2.35
C GLU A 372 -11.79 -7.44 -2.62
N ILE A 373 -11.72 -8.56 -1.94
CA ILE A 373 -12.69 -9.64 -2.02
C ILE A 373 -13.27 -9.72 -0.63
N GLU A 374 -14.34 -8.97 -0.40
CA GLU A 374 -15.23 -9.18 0.73
C GLU A 374 -16.26 -10.23 0.31
N GLU A 375 -16.54 -11.20 1.18
CA GLU A 375 -17.66 -12.13 0.97
C GLU A 375 -18.98 -11.37 1.11
N ASP A 376 -19.91 -11.64 0.19
CA ASP A 376 -21.29 -11.19 0.27
C ASP A 376 -21.90 -11.69 1.59
N THR A 377 -21.93 -10.84 2.61
CA THR A 377 -22.78 -11.05 3.78
C THR A 377 -24.21 -10.72 3.35
N GLU A 378 -25.08 -11.74 3.35
CA GLU A 378 -26.50 -11.62 3.01
C GLU A 378 -27.10 -10.34 3.61
N GLY A 379 -27.43 -9.36 2.75
CA GLY A 379 -28.16 -8.15 3.14
C GLY A 379 -27.38 -6.83 3.14
N ARG A 380 -26.06 -6.80 2.89
CA ARG A 380 -25.39 -5.54 2.53
C ARG A 380 -25.51 -5.35 1.03
N SER A 381 -26.27 -4.33 0.62
CA SER A 381 -26.36 -3.84 -0.76
C SER A 381 -24.98 -3.84 -1.41
N GLN A 382 -24.88 -4.36 -2.64
CA GLN A 382 -23.75 -4.23 -3.57
C GLN A 382 -23.22 -2.79 -3.55
N LYS A 383 -22.31 -2.46 -2.62
CA LYS A 383 -21.43 -1.33 -2.81
C LYS A 383 -20.50 -1.79 -3.91
N GLU A 384 -20.57 -1.10 -5.03
CA GLU A 384 -19.79 -1.36 -6.23
C GLU A 384 -18.39 -1.85 -5.83
N ASN A 385 -18.07 -3.07 -6.27
CA ASN A 385 -16.81 -3.77 -6.02
C ASN A 385 -15.66 -2.99 -6.68
N GLU A 386 -15.28 -1.84 -6.13
CA GLU A 386 -14.28 -0.95 -6.71
C GLU A 386 -12.87 -1.52 -6.48
N SER A 387 -12.18 -1.80 -7.59
CA SER A 387 -10.75 -2.10 -7.56
C SER A 387 -9.98 -0.89 -6.99
N GLN A 388 -9.20 -1.10 -5.94
CA GLN A 388 -8.33 -0.08 -5.36
C GLN A 388 -6.97 -0.03 -6.08
N ASN A 389 -6.21 1.03 -5.84
CA ASN A 389 -4.82 1.12 -6.30
C ASN A 389 -3.92 0.14 -5.52
N LEU A 390 -2.89 -0.41 -6.18
CA LEU A 390 -1.82 -1.17 -5.56
C LEU A 390 -0.64 -0.22 -5.26
N PRO A 391 -0.48 0.30 -4.02
CA PRO A 391 0.38 1.47 -3.75
C PRO A 391 1.84 1.28 -4.17
N TYR A 392 2.37 0.06 -3.99
CA TYR A 392 3.77 -0.27 -4.24
C TYR A 392 4.24 0.02 -5.67
N THR A 393 3.38 -0.14 -6.67
CA THR A 393 3.75 0.11 -8.07
C THR A 393 3.76 1.59 -8.42
N TYR A 394 3.14 2.44 -7.60
CA TYR A 394 3.17 3.91 -7.75
C TYR A 394 4.48 4.55 -7.26
N HIS A 395 5.42 3.74 -6.75
CA HIS A 395 6.83 4.13 -6.71
C HIS A 395 7.38 4.44 -8.10
N LEU A 396 6.71 3.99 -9.17
CA LEU A 396 7.03 4.40 -10.54
C LEU A 396 6.91 5.90 -10.80
N PHE A 397 6.06 6.62 -10.05
CA PHE A 397 5.74 8.01 -10.34
C PHE A 397 6.26 8.99 -9.28
N ASP A 398 6.43 10.24 -9.70
CA ASP A 398 6.75 11.35 -8.81
C ASP A 398 5.64 11.60 -7.78
N ASN A 399 5.97 12.27 -6.67
CA ASN A 399 4.99 12.65 -5.64
C ASN A 399 4.45 14.08 -5.83
N THR A 400 4.87 14.80 -6.87
CA THR A 400 4.38 16.13 -7.20
C THR A 400 3.30 16.12 -8.29
N SER A 401 2.36 17.07 -8.22
CA SER A 401 1.30 17.21 -9.23
C SER A 401 1.87 17.44 -10.64
N ARG A 402 3.01 18.14 -10.78
CA ARG A 402 3.67 18.34 -12.09
C ARG A 402 4.17 17.03 -12.67
N GLY A 403 4.85 16.21 -11.87
CA GLY A 403 5.36 14.92 -12.31
C GLY A 403 4.24 13.95 -12.71
N LEU A 404 3.13 13.94 -11.95
CA LEU A 404 1.94 13.15 -12.29
C LEU A 404 1.22 13.66 -13.54
N ASN A 405 1.07 14.99 -13.69
CA ASN A 405 0.43 15.61 -14.86
C ASN A 405 1.17 15.27 -16.17
N ASN A 406 2.51 15.24 -16.17
CA ASN A 406 3.29 14.87 -17.35
C ASN A 406 2.94 13.46 -17.84
N VAL A 407 2.91 12.48 -16.92
CA VAL A 407 2.56 11.10 -17.24
C VAL A 407 1.10 10.98 -17.67
N TYR A 408 0.19 11.66 -16.96
CA TYR A 408 -1.23 11.70 -17.28
C TYR A 408 -1.47 12.20 -18.71
N ASN A 409 -0.84 13.31 -19.11
CA ASN A 409 -0.99 13.86 -20.46
C ASN A 409 -0.47 12.90 -21.54
N VAL A 410 0.70 12.30 -21.32
CA VAL A 410 1.27 11.34 -22.29
C VAL A 410 0.37 10.10 -22.44
N LEU A 411 -0.19 9.59 -21.34
CA LEU A 411 -1.19 8.52 -21.41
C LEU A 411 -2.46 8.96 -22.16
N GLY A 412 -2.89 10.22 -22.01
CA GLY A 412 -3.98 10.80 -22.78
C GLY A 412 -3.69 10.91 -24.29
N GLU A 413 -2.43 11.16 -24.67
CA GLU A 413 -1.97 11.20 -26.07
C GLU A 413 -1.88 9.81 -26.72
N ILE A 414 -1.71 8.74 -25.93
CA ILE A 414 -1.73 7.37 -26.43
C ILE A 414 -3.13 7.06 -26.98
N SER A 415 -3.24 6.96 -28.31
CA SER A 415 -4.52 6.84 -29.03
C SER A 415 -5.26 5.53 -28.72
N GLU A 416 -6.59 5.57 -28.62
CA GLU A 416 -7.48 4.40 -28.50
C GLU A 416 -7.44 3.46 -29.72
N LYS A 417 -6.81 3.84 -30.84
CA LYS A 417 -6.80 3.09 -32.09
C LYS A 417 -5.87 1.86 -32.04
N LYS A 418 -6.03 1.00 -31.04
CA LYS A 418 -5.42 -0.34 -30.90
C LYS A 418 -6.24 -1.43 -31.61
N LYS A 419 -6.77 -1.14 -32.80
CA LYS A 419 -7.59 -2.09 -33.59
C LYS A 419 -6.91 -2.64 -34.84
N ALA A 420 -5.67 -2.25 -35.14
CA ALA A 420 -4.92 -2.78 -36.28
C ALA A 420 -3.80 -3.70 -35.79
N PRO A 421 -3.94 -5.04 -35.90
CA PRO A 421 -2.82 -5.95 -35.65
C PRO A 421 -1.64 -5.60 -36.58
N GLY A 422 -0.43 -5.48 -36.02
CA GLY A 422 0.81 -5.23 -36.78
C GLY A 422 1.33 -3.79 -36.82
N ARG A 423 0.74 -2.84 -36.06
CA ARG A 423 1.33 -1.50 -35.89
C ARG A 423 2.47 -1.52 -34.86
N ASP A 424 3.61 -0.92 -35.19
CA ASP A 424 4.73 -0.69 -34.27
C ASP A 424 4.38 0.44 -33.29
N TYR A 425 4.46 0.14 -31.99
CA TYR A 425 4.16 1.07 -30.90
C TYR A 425 5.40 1.40 -30.04
N SER A 426 6.60 1.06 -30.51
CA SER A 426 7.85 1.35 -29.80
C SER A 426 8.04 2.84 -29.50
N LYS A 427 7.52 3.74 -30.34
CA LYS A 427 7.61 5.19 -30.11
C LYS A 427 6.77 5.64 -28.92
N GLU A 428 5.54 5.16 -28.82
CA GLU A 428 4.62 5.45 -27.73
C GLU A 428 5.14 4.88 -26.40
N LYS A 429 5.65 3.64 -26.42
CA LYS A 429 6.28 3.00 -25.24
C LYS A 429 7.52 3.78 -24.78
N LYS A 430 8.37 4.21 -25.72
CA LYS A 430 9.55 5.03 -25.43
C LYS A 430 9.17 6.39 -24.84
N LEU A 431 8.20 7.08 -25.44
CA LEU A 431 7.73 8.36 -24.94
C LEU A 431 7.22 8.26 -23.49
N LEU A 432 6.47 7.21 -23.17
CA LEU A 432 5.98 6.97 -21.81
C LEU A 432 7.15 6.76 -20.83
N LEU A 433 8.10 5.88 -21.15
CA LEU A 433 9.25 5.61 -20.29
C LEU A 433 10.13 6.85 -20.10
N ASP A 434 10.46 7.56 -21.18
CA ASP A 434 11.25 8.79 -21.12
C ASP A 434 10.54 9.88 -20.28
N THR A 435 9.20 9.95 -20.35
CA THR A 435 8.40 10.88 -19.55
C THR A 435 8.42 10.51 -18.07
N ILE A 436 8.27 9.24 -17.72
CA ILE A 436 8.36 8.75 -16.35
C ILE A 436 9.75 9.06 -15.76
N ILE A 437 10.81 8.75 -16.51
CA ILE A 437 12.21 8.98 -16.10
C ILE A 437 12.49 10.47 -15.91
N SER A 438 12.02 11.31 -16.82
CA SER A 438 12.28 12.76 -16.78
C SER A 438 11.43 13.47 -15.71
N SER A 439 10.29 12.89 -15.32
CA SER A 439 9.36 13.50 -14.36
C SER A 439 9.70 13.20 -12.90
N LYS A 440 10.41 12.09 -12.62
CA LYS A 440 10.79 11.70 -11.25
C LYS A 440 12.25 12.06 -10.96
N PRO A 441 12.57 12.86 -9.92
CA PRO A 441 13.94 13.26 -9.60
C PRO A 441 14.93 12.10 -9.42
N ILE A 442 14.48 11.01 -8.76
CA ILE A 442 15.29 9.80 -8.54
C ILE A 442 15.74 9.21 -9.89
N TYR A 443 14.85 9.09 -10.86
CA TYR A 443 15.21 8.51 -12.16
C TYR A 443 16.07 9.46 -12.98
N ASN A 444 15.80 10.77 -12.90
CA ASN A 444 16.62 11.77 -13.59
C ASN A 444 18.07 11.81 -13.06
N LYS A 445 18.30 11.55 -11.77
CA LYS A 445 19.64 11.38 -11.16
C LYS A 445 20.44 10.25 -11.82
N TYR A 446 19.76 9.15 -12.19
CA TYR A 446 20.36 7.97 -12.84
C TYR A 446 20.07 7.89 -14.35
N ARG A 447 19.68 9.01 -14.99
CA ARG A 447 19.17 9.01 -16.37
C ARG A 447 20.10 8.34 -17.37
N ASN A 448 21.39 8.64 -17.27
CA ASN A 448 22.41 8.09 -18.17
C ASN A 448 22.53 6.57 -17.99
N ASP A 449 22.56 6.10 -16.74
CA ASP A 449 22.62 4.67 -16.43
C ASP A 449 21.35 3.96 -16.92
N ILE A 450 20.18 4.55 -16.73
CA ILE A 450 18.91 3.98 -17.20
C ILE A 450 18.90 3.87 -18.73
N GLN A 451 19.20 4.97 -19.43
CA GLN A 451 19.11 5.02 -20.90
C GLN A 451 20.18 4.16 -21.61
N LEU A 452 21.36 4.00 -21.00
CA LEU A 452 22.44 3.21 -21.58
C LEU A 452 22.41 1.75 -21.16
N ASN A 453 22.05 1.49 -19.90
CA ASN A 453 22.33 0.20 -19.27
C ASN A 453 21.06 -0.59 -18.91
N PHE A 454 19.88 0.02 -18.72
CA PHE A 454 18.72 -0.73 -18.21
C PHE A 454 17.90 -1.39 -19.30
N PHE A 455 17.67 -0.69 -20.41
CA PHE A 455 16.89 -1.23 -21.53
C PHE A 455 17.21 -0.52 -22.85
N HIS A 456 17.00 -1.25 -23.94
CA HIS A 456 17.06 -0.75 -25.32
C HIS A 456 15.68 -0.89 -25.96
N ILE A 457 15.21 0.19 -26.61
CA ILE A 457 13.93 0.20 -27.32
C ILE A 457 14.23 0.26 -28.82
N GLY A 458 14.12 -0.90 -29.47
CA GLY A 458 14.22 -1.06 -30.92
C GLY A 458 12.84 -1.17 -31.57
N THR A 459 12.73 -1.85 -32.71
CA THR A 459 11.42 -2.29 -33.23
C THR A 459 10.82 -3.34 -32.27
N ASN A 460 9.51 -3.66 -32.35
CA ASN A 460 8.83 -4.55 -31.40
C ASN A 460 9.58 -5.88 -31.10
N THR A 461 10.42 -6.39 -32.02
CA THR A 461 11.22 -7.62 -31.83
C THR A 461 12.64 -7.40 -31.29
N ASP A 462 13.16 -6.16 -31.32
CA ASP A 462 14.54 -5.81 -30.94
C ASP A 462 14.63 -5.13 -29.56
N SER A 463 13.49 -4.87 -28.92
CA SER A 463 13.48 -4.25 -27.60
C SER A 463 13.91 -5.24 -26.52
N LYS A 464 14.84 -4.84 -25.66
CA LYS A 464 15.43 -5.71 -24.63
C LYS A 464 15.68 -4.97 -23.33
N VAL A 465 15.45 -5.63 -22.21
CA VAL A 465 15.81 -5.19 -20.86
C VAL A 465 17.05 -5.95 -20.39
N PHE A 466 18.00 -5.25 -19.78
CA PHE A 466 19.27 -5.78 -19.30
C PHE A 466 19.28 -5.84 -17.76
N PHE A 467 18.77 -6.94 -17.21
CA PHE A 467 18.61 -7.08 -15.76
C PHE A 467 19.94 -7.20 -14.99
N ASP A 468 20.98 -7.74 -15.63
CA ASP A 468 22.34 -7.81 -15.12
C ASP A 468 22.93 -6.42 -14.90
N ASN A 469 22.84 -5.57 -15.91
CA ASN A 469 23.27 -4.19 -15.86
C ASN A 469 22.48 -3.38 -14.82
N ALA A 470 21.16 -3.55 -14.79
CA ALA A 470 20.31 -2.92 -13.78
C ALA A 470 20.72 -3.34 -12.36
N GLY A 471 20.94 -4.63 -12.11
CA GLY A 471 21.43 -5.14 -10.82
C GLY A 471 22.80 -4.58 -10.43
N ALA A 472 23.72 -4.48 -11.39
CA ALA A 472 25.06 -3.92 -11.17
C ALA A 472 25.06 -2.43 -10.83
N VAL A 473 24.01 -1.68 -11.20
CA VAL A 473 23.84 -0.27 -10.83
C VAL A 473 23.07 -0.12 -9.52
N ILE A 474 21.92 -0.82 -9.38
CA ILE A 474 21.02 -0.67 -8.24
C ILE A 474 21.63 -1.23 -6.94
N TYR A 475 22.24 -2.41 -7.02
CA TYR A 475 22.75 -3.15 -5.85
C TYR A 475 24.26 -3.26 -5.82
N LYS A 476 24.96 -2.31 -6.43
CA LYS A 476 26.41 -2.20 -6.31
C LYS A 476 26.79 -2.01 -4.84
N SER A 477 27.59 -2.91 -4.28
CA SER A 477 28.09 -2.81 -2.90
C SER A 477 29.62 -2.79 -2.86
N ALA A 478 30.16 -2.17 -1.82
CA ALA A 478 31.57 -2.25 -1.46
C ALA A 478 31.70 -3.00 -0.12
N ARG A 479 32.65 -3.93 -0.04
CA ARG A 479 32.98 -4.63 1.21
C ARG A 479 34.08 -3.83 1.92
N LEU A 480 33.82 -3.38 3.14
CA LEU A 480 34.83 -2.80 4.02
C LEU A 480 35.14 -3.82 5.12
N GLU A 481 36.41 -4.15 5.30
CA GLU A 481 36.88 -4.90 6.46
C GLU A 481 36.85 -3.96 7.67
N VAL A 482 35.93 -4.21 8.61
CA VAL A 482 35.94 -3.53 9.91
C VAL A 482 36.91 -4.31 10.80
N GLN A 483 38.13 -3.81 10.98
CA GLN A 483 39.04 -4.32 12.02
C GLN A 483 38.48 -3.91 13.39
N GLY A 484 37.74 -4.81 14.04
CA GLY A 484 37.42 -4.72 15.45
C GLY A 484 38.53 -5.34 16.29
N ASP A 485 38.99 -4.65 17.33
CA ASP A 485 40.08 -5.06 18.26
C ASP A 485 39.75 -6.28 19.16
N ASN A 486 38.78 -7.13 18.79
CA ASN A 486 38.36 -8.26 19.63
C ASN A 486 38.30 -9.58 18.83
N PRO A 487 39.15 -10.59 19.11
CA PRO A 487 39.22 -11.84 18.36
C PRO A 487 38.01 -12.80 18.50
N LEU A 488 36.90 -12.36 19.11
CA LEU A 488 35.76 -13.22 19.46
C LEU A 488 34.39 -12.67 19.04
N SER A 489 34.30 -11.52 18.38
CA SER A 489 33.08 -11.12 17.67
C SER A 489 33.13 -11.69 16.27
N GLN A 490 32.11 -12.46 15.88
CA GLN A 490 31.89 -12.88 14.48
C GLN A 490 32.11 -11.68 13.55
N GLU A 491 32.82 -11.88 12.45
CA GLU A 491 33.06 -10.88 11.41
C GLU A 491 31.72 -10.35 10.88
N GLU A 492 31.20 -9.26 11.44
CA GLU A 492 30.01 -8.58 10.94
C GLU A 492 30.41 -7.75 9.71
N TYR A 493 30.40 -8.38 8.54
CA TYR A 493 30.44 -7.66 7.27
C TYR A 493 29.14 -6.86 7.10
N GLN A 494 29.21 -5.53 7.19
CA GLN A 494 28.13 -4.66 6.73
C GLN A 494 28.34 -4.34 5.24
N GLU A 495 27.53 -4.93 4.36
CA GLU A 495 27.49 -4.53 2.95
C GLU A 495 26.92 -3.11 2.84
N MET A 496 27.76 -2.13 2.48
CA MET A 496 27.28 -0.79 2.14
C MET A 496 26.98 -0.72 0.64
N TYR A 497 25.70 -0.54 0.30
CA TYR A 497 25.28 -0.24 -1.06
C TYR A 497 25.65 1.19 -1.46
N HIS A 498 26.06 1.38 -2.71
CA HIS A 498 26.32 2.70 -3.28
C HIS A 498 25.05 3.58 -3.30
N ILE A 499 23.90 2.98 -3.60
CA ILE A 499 22.59 3.60 -3.40
C ILE A 499 22.15 3.23 -1.99
N ALA A 500 22.39 4.13 -1.02
CA ALA A 500 22.11 3.86 0.39
C ALA A 500 20.59 3.76 0.69
N ASP A 501 19.78 4.59 0.04
CA ASP A 501 18.32 4.64 0.27
C ASP A 501 17.61 3.41 -0.36
N PRO A 502 16.98 2.54 0.45
CA PRO A 502 16.21 1.41 -0.05
C PRO A 502 15.00 1.80 -0.90
N ILE A 503 14.39 2.98 -0.67
CA ILE A 503 13.29 3.47 -1.51
C ILE A 503 13.79 3.79 -2.92
N GLU A 504 14.98 4.40 -3.05
CA GLU A 504 15.62 4.66 -4.34
C GLU A 504 15.88 3.34 -5.08
N ARG A 505 16.47 2.33 -4.39
CA ARG A 505 16.76 1.02 -4.99
C ARG A 505 15.49 0.32 -5.48
N PHE A 506 14.47 0.22 -4.63
CA PHE A 506 13.20 -0.41 -5.00
C PHE A 506 12.48 0.35 -6.10
N SER A 507 12.49 1.68 -6.08
CA SER A 507 11.93 2.50 -7.17
C SER A 507 12.59 2.23 -8.52
N LEU A 508 13.90 2.04 -8.56
CA LEU A 508 14.63 1.71 -9.79
C LEU A 508 14.30 0.28 -10.26
N PHE A 509 14.16 -0.67 -9.33
CA PHE A 509 13.69 -2.01 -9.65
C PHE A 509 12.27 -2.00 -10.27
N ILE A 510 11.31 -1.29 -9.67
CA ILE A 510 9.95 -1.15 -10.21
C ILE A 510 9.97 -0.56 -11.63
N LEU A 511 10.86 0.40 -11.92
CA LEU A 511 11.02 0.96 -13.26
C LEU A 511 11.51 -0.10 -14.26
N VAL A 512 12.49 -0.92 -13.88
CA VAL A 512 13.04 -1.99 -14.73
C VAL A 512 12.00 -3.07 -14.99
N ASP A 513 11.25 -3.48 -13.95
CA ASP A 513 10.16 -4.46 -14.08
C ASP A 513 9.03 -3.90 -14.96
N PHE A 514 8.64 -2.64 -14.76
CA PHE A 514 7.63 -1.98 -15.58
C PHE A 514 8.08 -1.86 -17.05
N ALA A 515 9.34 -1.53 -17.31
CA ALA A 515 9.90 -1.50 -18.66
C ALA A 515 9.83 -2.89 -19.31
N ALA A 516 10.16 -3.96 -18.57
CA ALA A 516 10.03 -5.32 -19.07
C ALA A 516 8.58 -5.69 -19.42
N ARG A 517 7.61 -5.35 -18.54
CA ARG A 517 6.18 -5.56 -18.83
C ARG A 517 5.74 -4.81 -20.08
N LEU A 518 6.08 -3.52 -20.17
CA LEU A 518 5.71 -2.66 -21.28
C LEU A 518 6.31 -3.14 -22.62
N LEU A 519 7.57 -3.56 -22.62
CA LEU A 519 8.30 -3.95 -23.83
C LEU A 519 7.97 -5.37 -24.28
N TYR A 520 7.90 -6.35 -23.36
CA TYR A 520 7.61 -7.75 -23.69
C TYR A 520 6.11 -8.05 -23.80
N GLU A 521 5.25 -7.17 -23.29
CA GLU A 521 3.80 -7.33 -23.30
C GLU A 521 3.33 -8.55 -22.49
N VAL A 522 2.02 -8.67 -22.25
CA VAL A 522 1.46 -9.69 -21.36
C VAL A 522 1.80 -11.12 -21.82
N ASP A 523 1.86 -11.35 -23.13
CA ASP A 523 2.02 -12.69 -23.70
C ASP A 523 3.47 -13.23 -23.63
N HIS A 524 4.49 -12.35 -23.67
CA HIS A 524 5.89 -12.79 -23.70
C HIS A 524 6.65 -12.48 -22.40
N TYR A 525 6.15 -11.56 -21.58
CA TYR A 525 6.80 -11.15 -20.33
C TYR A 525 7.10 -12.35 -19.41
N GLU A 526 6.11 -13.21 -19.13
CA GLU A 526 6.30 -14.34 -18.23
C GLU A 526 7.36 -15.32 -18.74
N LYS A 527 7.37 -15.61 -20.05
CA LYS A 527 8.33 -16.53 -20.66
C LYS A 527 9.75 -15.99 -20.55
N GLN A 528 9.95 -14.72 -20.91
CA GLN A 528 11.25 -14.04 -20.85
C GLN A 528 11.83 -14.06 -19.43
N ILE A 529 11.01 -13.75 -18.42
CA ILE A 529 11.47 -13.64 -17.04
C ILE A 529 11.68 -14.98 -16.35
N LYS A 530 10.86 -16.00 -16.67
CA LYS A 530 11.04 -17.35 -16.12
C LYS A 530 12.40 -17.94 -16.51
N GLU A 531 12.90 -17.62 -17.70
CA GLU A 531 14.19 -18.10 -18.23
C GLU A 531 15.39 -17.24 -17.77
N ASP A 532 15.18 -15.97 -17.42
CA ASP A 532 16.24 -15.03 -17.06
C ASP A 532 16.73 -15.19 -15.60
N GLY A 533 17.97 -15.66 -15.43
CA GLY A 533 18.60 -15.82 -14.12
C GLY A 533 18.98 -14.49 -13.45
N CYS A 534 19.27 -13.45 -14.21
CA CYS A 534 19.68 -12.14 -13.72
C CYS A 534 18.48 -11.39 -13.12
N TYR A 535 17.30 -11.48 -13.75
CA TYR A 535 16.07 -10.95 -13.17
C TYR A 535 15.77 -11.57 -11.81
N LYS A 536 15.93 -12.90 -11.65
CA LYS A 536 15.69 -13.57 -10.37
C LYS A 536 16.59 -13.05 -9.25
N VAL A 537 17.86 -12.78 -9.55
CA VAL A 537 18.81 -12.20 -8.58
C VAL A 537 18.43 -10.76 -8.25
N LEU A 538 18.14 -9.94 -9.25
CA LEU A 538 17.72 -8.55 -9.06
C LEU A 538 16.43 -8.46 -8.23
N LYS A 539 15.45 -9.33 -8.54
CA LYS A 539 14.19 -9.41 -7.82
C LYS A 539 14.37 -9.89 -6.38
N ASP A 540 15.24 -10.88 -6.12
CA ASP A 540 15.57 -11.32 -4.76
C ASP A 540 16.05 -10.13 -3.89
N GLN A 541 16.96 -9.31 -4.42
CA GLN A 541 17.45 -8.12 -3.74
C GLN A 541 16.34 -7.08 -3.52
N ALA A 542 15.48 -6.85 -4.52
CA ALA A 542 14.34 -5.94 -4.38
C ALA A 542 13.28 -6.41 -3.39
N MET A 543 13.04 -7.72 -3.31
CA MET A 543 12.12 -8.29 -2.32
C MET A 543 12.70 -8.20 -0.90
N LYS A 544 14.03 -8.33 -0.75
CA LYS A 544 14.70 -8.05 0.54
C LYS A 544 14.53 -6.59 0.95
N ASP A 545 14.72 -5.66 0.03
CA ASP A 545 14.48 -4.24 0.31
C ASP A 545 13.02 -4.01 0.75
N LEU A 546 12.04 -4.51 -0.03
CA LEU A 546 10.62 -4.39 0.31
C LEU A 546 10.28 -4.99 1.68
N PHE A 547 10.91 -6.12 2.01
CA PHE A 547 10.61 -6.88 3.22
C PHE A 547 11.27 -6.29 4.47
N PHE A 548 12.55 -5.92 4.42
CA PHE A 548 13.30 -5.44 5.58
C PHE A 548 13.30 -3.92 5.74
N HIS A 549 12.74 -3.18 4.79
CA HIS A 549 12.60 -1.72 4.89
C HIS A 549 11.12 -1.33 4.78
N PRO A 550 10.39 -1.34 5.90
CA PRO A 550 8.94 -1.10 5.94
C PRO A 550 8.54 0.29 5.41
N VAL A 551 9.49 1.23 5.42
CA VAL A 551 9.35 2.56 4.83
C VAL A 551 9.00 2.53 3.35
N ILE A 552 9.45 1.50 2.59
CA ILE A 552 9.09 1.30 1.19
C ILE A 552 7.57 1.05 1.05
N ALA A 553 6.97 0.45 2.07
CA ALA A 553 5.55 0.16 2.14
C ALA A 553 4.70 1.27 2.78
N GLU A 554 5.29 2.42 3.14
CA GLU A 554 4.65 3.45 3.99
C GLU A 554 4.12 2.88 5.33
N LYS A 555 4.63 1.73 5.79
CA LYS A 555 4.28 1.12 7.08
C LYS A 555 5.46 1.32 8.02
N VAL A 556 5.28 2.09 9.10
CA VAL A 556 6.37 2.34 10.06
C VAL A 556 6.49 1.14 11.00
N MET A 557 7.57 0.37 10.89
CA MET A 557 8.06 -0.51 11.96
C MET A 557 9.58 -0.44 12.03
N GLU A 558 10.15 -0.38 13.24
CA GLU A 558 11.57 -0.61 13.47
C GLU A 558 11.84 -2.12 13.44
N VAL A 559 12.76 -2.55 12.58
CA VAL A 559 13.13 -3.96 12.38
C VAL A 559 14.60 -4.09 12.83
N SER A 560 14.85 -4.47 14.07
CA SER A 560 16.23 -4.47 14.60
C SER A 560 17.01 -5.78 14.38
N ASP A 561 16.38 -6.94 14.17
CA ASP A 561 17.10 -8.23 14.26
C ASP A 561 16.66 -9.35 13.28
N TYR A 562 16.22 -9.02 12.05
CA TYR A 562 15.73 -10.02 11.09
C TYR A 562 16.65 -10.18 9.89
N ARG A 563 16.97 -11.42 9.51
CA ARG A 563 17.80 -11.73 8.34
C ARG A 563 17.15 -12.79 7.45
N TRP A 564 17.20 -12.55 6.14
CA TRP A 564 16.97 -13.59 5.15
C TRP A 564 18.17 -14.55 5.15
N GLU A 565 17.94 -15.82 4.84
CA GLU A 565 19.00 -16.83 4.70
C GLU A 565 20.08 -16.27 3.74
N THR A 566 21.34 -16.21 4.20
CA THR A 566 22.42 -15.56 3.44
C THR A 566 22.73 -16.34 2.17
N ALA A 567 23.36 -15.70 1.17
CA ALA A 567 23.76 -16.40 -0.04
C ALA A 567 24.71 -17.58 0.26
N GLU A 568 25.54 -17.49 1.29
CA GLU A 568 26.41 -18.56 1.75
C GLU A 568 25.64 -19.66 2.50
N GLU A 569 24.69 -19.31 3.37
CA GLU A 569 23.79 -20.28 4.00
C GLU A 569 22.95 -21.03 2.96
N ALA A 570 22.41 -20.32 1.97
CA ALA A 570 21.68 -20.91 0.86
C ALA A 570 22.59 -21.77 -0.03
N LYS A 571 23.88 -21.45 -0.15
CA LYS A 571 24.87 -22.25 -0.91
C LYS A 571 25.27 -23.51 -0.14
N LEU A 572 25.55 -23.39 1.15
CA LEU A 572 25.81 -24.51 2.07
C LEU A 572 24.61 -25.44 2.16
N LYS A 573 23.40 -24.88 2.26
CA LYS A 573 22.15 -25.61 2.24
C LYS A 573 21.89 -26.21 0.87
N ASN A 574 22.17 -25.53 -0.24
CA ASN A 574 22.05 -26.10 -1.60
C ASN A 574 23.11 -27.18 -1.88
N GLU A 575 24.30 -27.10 -1.31
CA GLU A 575 25.35 -28.12 -1.40
C GLU A 575 24.97 -29.33 -0.54
N ALA A 576 24.45 -29.11 0.66
CA ALA A 576 23.83 -30.14 1.49
C ALA A 576 22.62 -30.78 0.77
N LEU A 577 21.76 -29.96 0.16
CA LEU A 577 20.57 -30.37 -0.60
C LEU A 577 20.92 -31.05 -1.92
N LYS A 578 22.04 -30.73 -2.58
CA LYS A 578 22.55 -31.46 -3.76
C LYS A 578 23.11 -32.82 -3.38
N LYS A 579 23.71 -32.93 -2.20
CA LYS A 579 24.16 -34.20 -1.60
C LYS A 579 22.96 -35.05 -1.18
N TRP A 580 21.90 -34.42 -0.68
CA TRP A 580 20.62 -35.03 -0.30
C TRP A 580 19.75 -35.43 -1.49
N LYS A 581 19.56 -34.57 -2.51
CA LYS A 581 18.77 -34.81 -3.76
C LYS A 581 19.22 -36.01 -4.60
N LYS A 582 20.34 -36.64 -4.27
CA LYS A 582 20.77 -37.91 -4.88
C LYS A 582 19.87 -39.08 -4.44
N GLU A 583 19.10 -38.89 -3.36
CA GLU A 583 18.00 -39.72 -2.90
C GLU A 583 16.79 -38.78 -2.67
N TYR A 584 15.67 -38.98 -3.36
CA TYR A 584 14.52 -38.08 -3.32
C TYR A 584 14.01 -37.83 -1.88
N PRO A 585 13.80 -36.57 -1.44
CA PRO A 585 12.94 -36.30 -0.29
C PRO A 585 11.57 -35.79 -0.73
N GLU A 586 10.56 -36.39 -0.13
CA GLU A 586 9.12 -36.21 -0.32
C GLU A 586 8.65 -34.81 0.14
N LEU A 587 7.39 -34.45 -0.10
CA LEU A 587 6.73 -33.21 0.39
C LEU A 587 6.84 -32.96 1.92
N GLN A 588 7.41 -33.92 2.68
CA GLN A 588 7.44 -33.97 4.14
C GLN A 588 8.23 -32.84 4.82
N ASP A 589 9.26 -32.30 4.17
CA ASP A 589 10.20 -31.34 4.79
C ASP A 589 9.92 -29.85 4.52
N MET A 590 8.93 -29.52 3.69
CA MET A 590 8.60 -28.13 3.38
C MET A 590 7.99 -27.43 4.60
N LYS A 591 8.52 -26.25 4.96
CA LYS A 591 8.03 -25.41 6.06
C LYS A 591 7.28 -24.19 5.53
N LEU A 592 6.45 -23.57 6.36
CA LEU A 592 5.72 -22.34 6.00
C LEU A 592 6.66 -21.20 5.57
N LYS A 593 7.86 -21.10 6.16
CA LYS A 593 8.92 -20.19 5.74
C LYS A 593 9.38 -20.44 4.29
N ASP A 594 9.43 -21.70 3.86
CA ASP A 594 9.79 -22.06 2.49
C ASP A 594 8.67 -21.68 1.51
N VAL A 595 7.41 -21.84 1.92
CA VAL A 595 6.24 -21.39 1.13
C VAL A 595 6.29 -19.88 0.93
N ASN A 596 6.49 -19.11 2.01
CA ASN A 596 6.60 -17.65 1.96
C ASN A 596 7.77 -17.20 1.08
N SER A 597 8.96 -17.77 1.30
CA SER A 597 10.15 -17.46 0.50
C SER A 597 9.93 -17.79 -0.97
N SER A 598 9.32 -18.94 -1.25
CA SER A 598 9.04 -19.38 -2.61
C SER A 598 8.05 -18.46 -3.31
N PHE A 599 6.97 -18.05 -2.63
CA PHE A 599 6.01 -17.10 -3.19
C PHE A 599 6.69 -15.79 -3.57
N LEU A 600 7.44 -15.18 -2.65
CA LEU A 600 8.17 -13.93 -2.89
C LEU A 600 9.24 -14.05 -3.99
N LEU A 601 9.95 -15.16 -4.11
CA LEU A 601 11.04 -15.30 -5.07
C LEU A 601 10.56 -15.78 -6.45
N LYS A 602 9.73 -16.83 -6.50
CA LYS A 602 9.27 -17.44 -7.76
C LYS A 602 8.02 -16.77 -8.35
N GLY A 603 7.25 -16.03 -7.56
CA GLY A 603 6.01 -15.40 -8.02
C GLY A 603 6.22 -14.32 -9.08
N ASP A 604 5.14 -13.87 -9.71
CA ASP A 604 5.20 -12.61 -10.44
C ASP A 604 5.26 -11.44 -9.45
N LEU A 605 5.89 -10.32 -9.82
CA LEU A 605 5.94 -9.15 -8.95
C LEU A 605 4.53 -8.67 -8.54
N ILE A 606 3.54 -8.74 -9.43
CA ILE A 606 2.14 -8.39 -9.10
C ILE A 606 1.63 -9.21 -7.92
N LEU A 607 1.83 -10.52 -7.99
CA LEU A 607 1.39 -11.45 -6.96
C LEU A 607 2.11 -11.20 -5.65
N ASN A 608 3.42 -10.95 -5.69
CA ASN A 608 4.21 -10.64 -4.51
C ASN A 608 3.72 -9.38 -3.78
N LEU A 609 3.45 -8.31 -4.53
CA LEU A 609 2.99 -7.04 -3.98
C LEU A 609 1.58 -7.17 -3.42
N ALA A 610 0.70 -7.90 -4.11
CA ALA A 610 -0.63 -8.23 -3.61
C ALA A 610 -0.56 -9.10 -2.34
N TYR A 611 0.36 -10.06 -2.27
CA TYR A 611 0.59 -10.88 -1.08
C TYR A 611 1.07 -10.05 0.09
N TYR A 612 2.06 -9.16 -0.11
CA TYR A 612 2.52 -8.23 0.92
C TYR A 612 1.42 -7.26 1.38
N LYS A 613 0.50 -6.85 0.49
CA LYS A 613 -0.69 -6.05 0.87
C LYS A 613 -1.56 -6.81 1.87
N ASN A 614 -1.75 -8.12 1.68
CA ASN A 614 -2.66 -8.97 2.46
C ASN A 614 -2.06 -9.59 3.71
N LEU A 615 -0.76 -9.90 3.70
CA LEU A 615 -0.05 -10.43 4.85
C LEU A 615 0.78 -9.31 5.48
N PRO A 616 0.36 -8.75 6.62
CA PRO A 616 1.11 -7.67 7.25
C PRO A 616 2.51 -8.12 7.67
N LEU A 617 3.42 -7.16 7.74
CA LEU A 617 4.84 -7.41 7.85
C LEU A 617 5.21 -8.16 9.14
N ASP A 618 4.51 -7.90 10.24
CA ASP A 618 4.66 -8.64 11.50
C ASP A 618 4.41 -10.15 11.31
N GLY A 619 3.37 -10.51 10.56
CA GLY A 619 3.07 -11.90 10.20
C GLY A 619 4.20 -12.53 9.40
N ILE A 620 4.73 -11.81 8.40
CA ILE A 620 5.85 -12.31 7.60
C ILE A 620 7.13 -12.43 8.46
N LEU A 621 7.45 -11.43 9.30
CA LEU A 621 8.64 -11.42 10.16
C LEU A 621 8.64 -12.54 11.20
N ARG A 622 7.47 -12.92 11.74
CA ARG A 622 7.33 -14.09 12.64
C ARG A 622 7.85 -15.39 12.04
N LEU A 623 7.86 -15.53 10.69
CA LEU A 623 8.42 -16.70 10.01
C LEU A 623 9.97 -16.74 10.01
N TYR A 624 10.61 -15.62 10.32
CA TYR A 624 12.07 -15.43 10.30
C TYR A 624 12.64 -15.04 11.67
N GLU A 625 11.82 -15.01 12.74
CA GLU A 625 12.29 -14.81 14.11
C GLU A 625 13.27 -15.92 14.53
N ASN A 626 14.53 -15.55 14.80
CA ASN A 626 15.49 -16.42 15.48
C ASN A 626 15.40 -16.15 17.00
N LYS A 627 14.56 -16.88 17.74
CA LYS A 627 14.55 -16.79 19.21
C LYS A 627 15.74 -17.55 19.79
N SER A 628 16.85 -16.85 20.00
CA SER A 628 18.08 -17.33 20.64
C SER A 628 17.97 -17.52 22.17
N SER A 629 16.77 -17.71 22.72
CA SER A 629 16.63 -18.06 24.13
C SER A 629 16.57 -19.58 24.28
N GLU A 630 17.61 -20.14 24.90
CA GLU A 630 17.79 -21.55 25.28
C GLU A 630 16.67 -22.14 26.17
N ALA A 631 15.54 -21.44 26.37
CA ALA A 631 14.37 -21.96 27.08
C ALA A 631 13.31 -22.61 26.17
N LEU A 632 13.48 -22.65 24.84
CA LEU A 632 12.58 -23.39 23.95
C LEU A 632 13.25 -23.80 22.63
N ALA A 633 14.32 -24.60 22.73
CA ALA A 633 14.95 -25.27 21.58
C ALA A 633 14.10 -26.42 20.99
N LYS A 634 12.82 -26.16 20.67
CA LYS A 634 11.97 -27.00 19.84
C LYS A 634 11.40 -26.11 18.73
N GLU A 635 11.58 -26.54 17.48
CA GLU A 635 11.09 -25.89 16.26
C GLU A 635 9.78 -25.14 16.50
N THR A 636 9.81 -23.83 16.32
CA THR A 636 8.61 -23.00 16.35
C THR A 636 7.75 -23.40 15.15
N ILE A 637 6.82 -24.33 15.37
CA ILE A 637 5.70 -24.54 14.45
C ILE A 637 5.02 -23.17 14.35
N ALA A 638 4.97 -22.59 13.16
CA ALA A 638 4.19 -21.38 12.93
C ALA A 638 2.76 -21.64 13.45
N THR A 639 2.16 -20.68 14.17
CA THR A 639 0.79 -20.87 14.65
C THR A 639 -0.12 -21.16 13.46
N ALA A 640 -1.12 -22.02 13.65
CA ALA A 640 -2.17 -22.32 12.68
C ALA A 640 -2.80 -21.01 12.16
N GLU A 641 -2.89 -20.00 13.00
CA GLU A 641 -3.30 -18.65 12.60
C GLU A 641 -2.38 -18.03 11.53
N LEU A 642 -1.06 -18.08 11.72
CA LEU A 642 -0.11 -17.55 10.75
C LEU A 642 -0.12 -18.39 9.46
N GLU A 643 -0.22 -19.71 9.58
CA GLU A 643 -0.37 -20.62 8.44
C GLU A 643 -1.62 -20.31 7.61
N GLN A 644 -2.77 -20.20 8.27
CA GLN A 644 -4.03 -19.80 7.63
C GLN A 644 -3.92 -18.41 6.98
N SER A 645 -3.30 -17.45 7.66
CA SER A 645 -3.12 -16.09 7.15
C SER A 645 -2.24 -16.04 5.90
N VAL A 646 -1.15 -16.82 5.86
CA VAL A 646 -0.29 -16.98 4.68
C VAL A 646 -1.09 -17.56 3.52
N VAL A 647 -1.84 -18.64 3.76
CA VAL A 647 -2.67 -19.28 2.72
C VAL A 647 -3.72 -18.30 2.17
N ILE A 648 -4.43 -17.61 3.06
CA ILE A 648 -5.43 -16.60 2.68
C ILE A 648 -4.79 -15.46 1.89
N ALA A 649 -3.63 -14.96 2.31
CA ALA A 649 -2.94 -13.89 1.60
C ALA A 649 -2.48 -14.32 0.19
N MET A 650 -1.95 -15.54 0.05
CA MET A 650 -1.62 -16.12 -1.26
C MET A 650 -2.86 -16.22 -2.14
N TRP A 651 -3.96 -16.75 -1.60
CA TRP A 651 -5.22 -16.87 -2.33
C TRP A 651 -5.79 -15.52 -2.75
N ARG A 652 -5.79 -14.53 -1.85
CA ARG A 652 -6.25 -13.17 -2.14
C ARG A 652 -5.40 -12.49 -3.21
N ALA A 653 -4.08 -12.75 -3.26
CA ALA A 653 -3.23 -12.26 -4.33
C ALA A 653 -3.66 -12.80 -5.71
N PHE A 654 -3.87 -14.11 -5.83
CA PHE A 654 -4.36 -14.72 -7.07
C PHE A 654 -5.77 -14.26 -7.44
N SER A 655 -6.66 -14.22 -6.46
CA SER A 655 -8.07 -13.88 -6.68
C SER A 655 -8.24 -12.41 -7.04
N SER A 656 -7.46 -11.51 -6.43
CA SER A 656 -7.41 -10.10 -6.83
C SER A 656 -6.94 -9.96 -8.28
N ALA A 657 -5.83 -10.61 -8.64
CA ALA A 657 -5.33 -10.58 -10.01
C ALA A 657 -6.36 -11.13 -11.01
N ALA A 658 -7.07 -12.19 -10.65
CA ALA A 658 -8.15 -12.76 -11.45
C ALA A 658 -9.33 -11.79 -11.62
N LYS A 659 -9.83 -11.19 -10.53
CA LYS A 659 -10.95 -10.23 -10.54
C LYS A 659 -10.61 -8.99 -11.37
N VAL A 660 -9.41 -8.42 -11.20
CA VAL A 660 -8.93 -7.27 -11.98
C VAL A 660 -8.82 -7.60 -13.48
N ASN A 661 -8.47 -8.84 -13.82
CA ASN A 661 -8.40 -9.32 -15.20
C ASN A 661 -9.75 -9.83 -15.77
N GLY A 662 -10.84 -9.81 -15.00
CA GLY A 662 -12.12 -10.40 -15.41
C GLY A 662 -12.06 -11.92 -15.64
N LYS A 663 -11.15 -12.62 -14.97
CA LYS A 663 -10.93 -14.07 -15.08
C LYS A 663 -11.39 -14.78 -13.81
N LYS A 664 -11.68 -16.08 -13.92
CA LYS A 664 -11.89 -16.94 -12.74
C LYS A 664 -10.57 -17.17 -12.01
N THR A 665 -10.60 -17.23 -10.68
CA THR A 665 -9.41 -17.49 -9.85
C THR A 665 -8.69 -18.78 -10.24
N SER A 666 -9.43 -19.86 -10.50
CA SER A 666 -8.87 -21.15 -10.95
C SER A 666 -8.03 -21.03 -12.23
N LYS A 667 -8.46 -20.22 -13.21
CA LYS A 667 -7.67 -19.95 -14.43
C LYS A 667 -6.39 -19.16 -14.15
N MET A 668 -6.43 -18.24 -13.19
CA MET A 668 -5.23 -17.48 -12.80
C MET A 668 -4.23 -18.41 -12.09
N ILE A 669 -4.70 -19.25 -11.17
CA ILE A 669 -3.87 -20.23 -10.47
C ILE A 669 -3.26 -21.25 -11.45
N ALA A 670 -4.03 -21.74 -12.42
CA ALA A 670 -3.57 -22.68 -13.42
C ALA A 670 -2.31 -22.19 -14.17
N ARG A 671 -2.26 -20.89 -14.53
CA ARG A 671 -1.10 -20.25 -15.18
C ARG A 671 0.20 -20.35 -14.37
N TYR A 672 0.08 -20.33 -13.05
CA TYR A 672 1.22 -20.38 -12.13
C TYR A 672 1.40 -21.76 -11.48
N TYR A 673 0.60 -22.75 -11.85
CA TYR A 673 0.62 -24.08 -11.22
C TYR A 673 1.97 -24.77 -11.38
N SER A 674 2.59 -24.70 -12.56
CA SER A 674 3.92 -25.28 -12.80
C SER A 674 5.03 -24.64 -11.95
N VAL A 675 4.88 -23.35 -11.60
CA VAL A 675 5.83 -22.60 -10.76
C VAL A 675 5.68 -22.95 -9.28
N PHE A 676 4.42 -23.15 -8.84
CA PHE A 676 4.03 -23.28 -7.44
C PHE A 676 3.46 -24.64 -7.04
N TRP A 677 3.67 -25.69 -7.84
CA TRP A 677 3.02 -26.98 -7.61
C TRP A 677 3.32 -27.56 -6.21
N LYS A 678 4.53 -27.34 -5.67
CA LYS A 678 4.92 -27.81 -4.33
C LYS A 678 4.19 -27.03 -3.24
N GLU A 679 4.08 -25.72 -3.42
CA GLU A 679 3.40 -24.80 -2.54
C GLU A 679 1.90 -25.09 -2.53
N PHE A 680 1.28 -25.33 -3.69
CA PHE A 680 -0.12 -25.74 -3.78
C PHE A 680 -0.35 -27.12 -3.14
N ALA A 681 0.56 -28.07 -3.33
CA ALA A 681 0.51 -29.37 -2.66
C ALA A 681 0.65 -29.22 -1.13
N TYR A 682 1.56 -28.37 -0.65
CA TYR A 682 1.70 -28.03 0.76
C TYR A 682 0.39 -27.46 1.31
N ILE A 683 -0.15 -26.40 0.68
CA ILE A 683 -1.37 -25.73 1.12
C ILE A 683 -2.53 -26.71 1.19
N ARG A 684 -2.75 -27.49 0.12
CA ARG A 684 -3.79 -28.51 0.07
C ARG A 684 -3.63 -29.53 1.21
N ASN A 685 -2.40 -29.92 1.54
CA ASN A 685 -2.14 -30.83 2.64
C ASN A 685 -2.40 -30.22 4.03
N GLN A 686 -2.52 -28.90 4.15
CA GLN A 686 -2.81 -28.22 5.43
C GLN A 686 -4.27 -27.78 5.56
N LEU A 687 -5.00 -27.68 4.45
CA LEU A 687 -6.39 -27.21 4.43
C LEU A 687 -7.41 -28.31 4.65
N SER A 688 -8.53 -27.95 5.27
CA SER A 688 -9.75 -28.73 5.25
C SER A 688 -10.82 -28.07 4.38
N SER A 689 -11.61 -28.90 3.68
CA SER A 689 -12.84 -28.47 3.01
C SER A 689 -14.00 -28.22 3.99
N SER A 690 -13.86 -28.52 5.28
CA SER A 690 -14.87 -28.24 6.30
C SER A 690 -14.54 -26.93 7.02
N VAL A 691 -15.52 -26.02 7.04
CA VAL A 691 -15.42 -24.74 7.78
C VAL A 691 -15.12 -25.01 9.25
N THR A 692 -15.84 -25.95 9.87
CA THR A 692 -15.63 -26.26 11.29
C THR A 692 -14.25 -26.86 11.55
N GLN A 693 -13.73 -27.72 10.67
CA GLN A 693 -12.36 -28.23 10.85
C GLN A 693 -11.34 -27.11 10.83
N ASN A 694 -11.49 -26.12 9.95
CA ASN A 694 -10.59 -24.95 9.91
C ASN A 694 -10.70 -24.08 11.18
N ILE A 695 -11.89 -23.99 11.79
CA ILE A 695 -12.08 -23.32 13.09
C ILE A 695 -11.39 -24.12 14.21
N VAL A 696 -11.66 -25.43 14.31
CA VAL A 696 -11.10 -26.31 15.34
C VAL A 696 -9.57 -26.37 15.23
N LEU A 697 -9.03 -26.40 14.01
CA LEU A 697 -7.61 -26.29 13.69
C LEU A 697 -6.97 -25.05 14.33
N ARG A 698 -7.64 -23.90 14.25
CA ARG A 698 -7.15 -22.64 14.81
C ARG A 698 -7.28 -22.63 16.34
N LEU A 699 -8.47 -22.98 16.84
CA LEU A 699 -8.77 -22.81 18.26
C LEU A 699 -8.05 -23.82 19.14
N PHE A 700 -7.89 -25.09 18.74
CA PHE A 700 -7.38 -26.16 19.62
C PHE A 700 -5.92 -26.56 19.34
N GLU A 701 -5.18 -25.75 18.59
CA GLU A 701 -3.81 -26.05 18.23
C GLU A 701 -2.91 -26.26 19.45
N ASP A 702 -2.98 -25.36 20.43
CA ASP A 702 -2.12 -25.39 21.62
C ASP A 702 -2.30 -26.68 22.43
N GLU A 703 -3.56 -27.09 22.64
CA GLU A 703 -3.90 -28.28 23.40
C GLU A 703 -3.39 -29.54 22.69
N ILE A 704 -3.49 -29.60 21.36
CA ILE A 704 -3.05 -30.76 20.57
C ILE A 704 -1.53 -30.79 20.44
N ASN A 705 -0.90 -29.65 20.16
CA ASN A 705 0.56 -29.55 20.15
C ASN A 705 1.15 -29.95 21.52
N ALA A 706 0.44 -29.71 22.62
CA ALA A 706 0.86 -30.17 23.95
C ALA A 706 0.76 -31.70 24.16
N VAL A 707 0.04 -32.43 23.30
CA VAL A 707 -0.12 -33.89 23.33
C VAL A 707 0.84 -34.59 22.36
N VAL A 708 1.05 -34.03 21.17
CA VAL A 708 1.90 -34.62 20.12
C VAL A 708 3.37 -34.13 20.23
N LYS A 709 3.78 -33.64 21.41
CA LYS A 709 5.08 -33.00 21.66
C LYS A 709 6.28 -33.95 21.68
N ASP A 710 5.99 -35.24 21.86
CA ASP A 710 6.97 -36.32 22.10
C ASP A 710 7.23 -37.18 20.85
N GLU A 711 6.60 -36.87 19.71
CA GLU A 711 6.87 -37.54 18.43
C GLU A 711 8.24 -37.18 17.85
N GLU A 712 9.02 -38.19 17.47
CA GLU A 712 10.34 -38.02 16.82
C GLU A 712 10.22 -37.70 15.33
N ASN A 713 9.18 -38.22 14.64
CA ASN A 713 8.95 -38.00 13.21
C ASN A 713 7.98 -36.83 12.95
N LEU A 714 8.44 -35.81 12.21
CA LEU A 714 7.66 -34.61 11.89
C LEU A 714 6.42 -34.91 11.02
N GLY A 715 6.50 -35.88 10.11
CA GLY A 715 5.37 -36.28 9.25
C GLY A 715 4.26 -36.94 10.07
N GLU A 716 4.64 -37.91 10.91
CA GLU A 716 3.71 -38.62 11.81
C GLU A 716 3.08 -37.68 12.85
N LYS A 717 3.85 -36.72 13.35
CA LYS A 717 3.35 -35.65 14.22
C LYS A 717 2.27 -34.81 13.56
N LYS A 718 2.48 -34.39 12.29
CA LYS A 718 1.50 -33.62 11.53
C LYS A 718 0.23 -34.43 11.27
N GLU A 719 0.38 -35.71 10.94
CA GLU A 719 -0.73 -36.64 10.71
C GLU A 719 -1.56 -36.87 11.99
N MET A 720 -0.90 -37.20 13.11
CA MET A 720 -1.56 -37.43 14.39
C MET A 720 -2.29 -36.17 14.88
N ARG A 721 -1.66 -34.99 14.73
CA ARG A 721 -2.30 -33.70 14.99
C ARG A 721 -3.62 -33.57 14.21
N ARG A 722 -3.61 -33.90 12.91
CA ARG A 722 -4.79 -33.81 12.05
C ARG A 722 -5.89 -34.80 12.44
N ILE A 723 -5.55 -36.04 12.74
CA ILE A 723 -6.51 -37.06 13.17
C ILE A 723 -7.22 -36.62 14.46
N LEU A 724 -6.48 -36.11 15.44
CA LEU A 724 -7.05 -35.61 16.70
C LEU A 724 -7.97 -34.41 16.46
N LEU A 725 -7.59 -33.49 15.57
CA LEU A 725 -8.42 -32.35 15.18
C LEU A 725 -9.74 -32.76 14.51
N ASN A 726 -9.67 -33.68 13.54
CA ASN A 726 -10.86 -34.23 12.88
C ASN A 726 -11.77 -34.97 13.88
N THR A 727 -11.18 -35.58 14.91
CA THR A 727 -11.93 -36.24 15.98
C THR A 727 -12.67 -35.22 16.84
N LEU A 728 -12.02 -34.12 17.24
CA LEU A 728 -12.70 -33.02 17.96
C LEU A 728 -13.80 -32.38 17.12
N ASP A 729 -13.56 -32.14 15.82
CA ASP A 729 -14.56 -31.63 14.88
C ASP A 729 -15.78 -32.55 14.79
N ARG A 730 -15.57 -33.87 14.69
CA ARG A 730 -16.65 -34.85 14.66
C ARG A 730 -17.46 -34.85 15.96
N ILE A 731 -16.79 -34.76 17.12
CA ILE A 731 -17.46 -34.67 18.43
C ILE A 731 -18.32 -33.40 18.50
N LEU A 732 -17.76 -32.26 18.08
CA LEU A 732 -18.46 -30.98 18.02
C LEU A 732 -19.55 -30.95 16.94
N ALA A 733 -19.53 -31.79 15.92
CA ALA A 733 -20.55 -31.82 14.87
C ALA A 733 -21.78 -32.67 15.23
N VAL A 734 -21.63 -33.63 16.14
CA VAL A 734 -22.70 -34.54 16.59
C VAL A 734 -23.67 -33.84 17.54
N GLN A 735 -23.21 -32.79 18.23
CA GLN A 735 -24.00 -31.97 19.14
C GLN A 735 -23.93 -30.53 18.65
N ASP A 736 -25.02 -29.78 18.67
CA ASP A 736 -24.98 -28.40 18.18
C ASP A 736 -23.85 -27.62 18.89
N LYS A 737 -22.97 -26.98 18.11
CA LYS A 737 -21.72 -26.37 18.59
C LYS A 737 -21.99 -25.22 19.55
N ASP A 738 -23.18 -24.64 19.44
CA ASP A 738 -23.62 -23.48 20.18
C ASP A 738 -24.53 -23.84 21.37
N GLU A 739 -24.95 -25.10 21.51
CA GLU A 739 -25.79 -25.57 22.62
C GLU A 739 -25.01 -26.42 23.62
N ILE A 740 -24.90 -25.93 24.86
CA ILE A 740 -24.31 -26.71 25.96
C ILE A 740 -25.33 -27.77 26.42
N GLU A 741 -24.92 -29.05 26.46
CA GLU A 741 -25.81 -30.11 26.92
C GLU A 741 -26.35 -29.91 28.35
N GLU A 742 -27.67 -30.04 28.49
CA GLU A 742 -28.32 -29.95 29.80
C GLU A 742 -28.11 -31.22 30.65
N LYS A 743 -27.96 -32.39 30.03
CA LYS A 743 -27.86 -33.69 30.70
C LYS A 743 -26.74 -34.53 30.12
N TRP A 744 -25.79 -34.92 30.97
CA TRP A 744 -24.69 -35.82 30.63
C TRP A 744 -24.89 -37.18 31.34
N LYS A 745 -24.52 -38.26 30.66
CA LYS A 745 -24.42 -39.62 31.21
C LYS A 745 -22.96 -40.06 31.20
N GLU A 746 -22.46 -40.43 32.37
CA GLU A 746 -21.20 -41.15 32.51
C GLU A 746 -21.57 -42.59 32.84
N ILE A 747 -21.22 -43.55 31.97
CA ILE A 747 -21.41 -44.97 32.25
C ILE A 747 -20.03 -45.55 32.61
N HIS A 748 -19.90 -45.95 33.87
CA HIS A 748 -18.74 -46.56 34.52
C HIS A 748 -17.52 -45.65 34.78
N LEU A 749 -17.63 -44.94 35.90
CA LEU A 749 -16.57 -44.49 36.83
C LEU A 749 -15.59 -45.60 37.33
N ASN A 750 -15.39 -46.70 36.58
CA ASN A 750 -14.44 -47.73 36.98
C ASN A 750 -13.00 -47.45 36.52
N ASP A 751 -12.80 -46.64 35.47
CA ASP A 751 -11.47 -46.47 34.85
C ASP A 751 -10.99 -45.01 34.72
N LEU A 752 -11.52 -44.10 35.54
CA LEU A 752 -10.83 -42.83 35.81
C LEU A 752 -9.61 -43.12 36.69
N TYR A 753 -8.54 -43.57 36.07
CA TYR A 753 -7.23 -43.61 36.69
C TYR A 753 -6.65 -42.20 36.72
N VAL A 754 -6.54 -41.61 37.91
CA VAL A 754 -5.53 -40.57 38.12
C VAL A 754 -4.19 -41.29 38.15
N VAL A 755 -3.43 -41.22 37.06
CA VAL A 755 -2.01 -41.57 37.09
C VAL A 755 -1.31 -40.44 37.84
N GLU A 756 -1.10 -40.64 39.15
CA GLU A 756 -0.17 -39.79 39.89
C GLU A 756 1.25 -39.99 39.37
N LYS A 757 2.14 -39.04 39.68
CA LYS A 757 3.52 -38.85 39.18
C LYS A 757 4.43 -40.10 39.12
N ASN A 758 4.00 -41.24 39.68
CA ASN A 758 4.75 -42.48 39.85
C ASN A 758 4.17 -43.69 39.08
N GLY A 759 3.15 -43.52 38.22
CA GLY A 759 2.64 -44.62 37.39
C GLY A 759 1.67 -45.58 38.09
N GLU A 760 1.25 -45.30 39.32
CA GLU A 760 0.20 -46.06 39.99
C GLU A 760 -1.19 -45.50 39.66
N GLN A 761 -2.06 -46.43 39.30
CA GLN A 761 -3.44 -46.28 38.90
C GLN A 761 -4.34 -46.33 40.14
N LYS A 762 -4.90 -45.19 40.59
CA LYS A 762 -5.82 -45.16 41.74
C LYS A 762 -7.28 -44.95 41.31
N LYS A 763 -8.14 -45.88 41.72
CA LYS A 763 -9.59 -45.89 41.46
C LYS A 763 -10.30 -44.84 42.33
N ILE A 764 -11.11 -43.97 41.73
CA ILE A 764 -11.93 -43.01 42.45
C ILE A 764 -13.12 -43.75 43.10
N THR A 765 -13.16 -43.78 44.43
CA THR A 765 -14.24 -44.40 45.21
C THR A 765 -14.96 -43.40 46.14
N ASP A 766 -14.76 -42.09 45.96
CA ASP A 766 -15.12 -41.06 46.94
C ASP A 766 -16.30 -40.16 46.48
N ASP A 767 -17.41 -40.16 47.24
CA ASP A 767 -18.62 -39.34 47.03
C ASP A 767 -18.35 -37.83 46.99
N ILE A 768 -17.21 -37.39 47.50
CA ILE A 768 -16.77 -35.99 47.51
C ILE A 768 -16.36 -35.54 46.09
N GLU A 769 -15.69 -36.39 45.32
CA GLU A 769 -15.23 -36.05 43.97
C GLU A 769 -16.40 -35.94 42.98
N ARG A 770 -17.41 -36.80 43.14
CA ARG A 770 -18.66 -36.72 42.37
C ARG A 770 -19.41 -35.41 42.61
N ARG A 771 -19.60 -35.02 43.88
CA ARG A 771 -20.22 -33.72 44.22
C ARG A 771 -19.43 -32.53 43.71
N ASN A 772 -18.10 -32.62 43.70
CA ASN A 772 -17.25 -31.56 43.14
C ASN A 772 -17.40 -31.45 41.60
N LEU A 773 -17.60 -32.55 40.89
CA LEU A 773 -17.83 -32.56 39.44
C LEU A 773 -19.19 -31.94 39.07
N GLU A 774 -20.24 -32.33 39.78
CA GLU A 774 -21.59 -31.76 39.64
C GLU A 774 -21.56 -30.25 39.87
N ARG A 775 -20.88 -29.80 40.92
CA ARG A 775 -20.74 -28.37 41.26
C ARG A 775 -19.91 -27.59 40.25
N LYS A 776 -18.85 -28.18 39.68
CA LYS A 776 -18.08 -27.57 38.57
C LYS A 776 -18.94 -27.39 37.32
N THR A 777 -19.81 -28.36 37.03
CA THR A 777 -20.73 -28.30 35.90
C THR A 777 -21.73 -27.16 36.07
N GLU A 778 -22.32 -27.01 37.26
CA GLU A 778 -23.22 -25.90 37.59
C GLU A 778 -22.55 -24.54 37.40
N VAL A 779 -21.29 -24.41 37.85
CA VAL A 779 -20.49 -23.19 37.68
C VAL A 779 -20.25 -22.90 36.20
N LEU A 780 -19.85 -23.89 35.40
CA LEU A 780 -19.61 -23.71 33.95
C LEU A 780 -20.89 -23.29 33.21
N LYS A 781 -22.04 -23.89 33.54
CA LYS A 781 -23.34 -23.50 32.99
C LYS A 781 -23.76 -22.08 33.40
N ALA A 782 -23.46 -21.69 34.63
CA ALA A 782 -23.71 -20.33 35.10
C ALA A 782 -22.82 -19.28 34.40
N ILE A 783 -21.57 -19.64 34.08
CA ILE A 783 -20.67 -18.78 33.30
C ILE A 783 -21.22 -18.59 31.88
N ASP A 784 -21.64 -19.66 31.22
CA ASP A 784 -22.17 -19.61 29.85
C ASP A 784 -23.49 -18.81 29.78
N SER A 785 -24.48 -19.18 30.61
CA SER A 785 -25.77 -18.48 30.64
C SER A 785 -25.68 -17.01 31.07
N GLY A 786 -24.63 -16.63 31.79
CA GLY A 786 -24.34 -15.25 32.18
C GLY A 786 -23.44 -14.48 31.23
N MET A 787 -22.96 -15.06 30.12
CA MET A 787 -21.95 -14.47 29.21
C MET A 787 -20.69 -13.97 29.95
N LEU A 788 -20.22 -14.75 30.94
CA LEU A 788 -19.15 -14.33 31.85
C LEU A 788 -17.75 -14.81 31.42
N TRP A 789 -17.58 -15.31 30.19
CA TRP A 789 -16.32 -15.84 29.69
C TRP A 789 -15.19 -14.79 29.64
N HIS A 790 -15.52 -13.50 29.53
CA HIS A 790 -14.56 -12.37 29.54
C HIS A 790 -14.10 -11.90 30.94
N ALA A 791 -14.65 -12.45 32.03
CA ALA A 791 -14.25 -12.04 33.37
C ALA A 791 -12.82 -12.53 33.69
N GLU A 792 -12.01 -11.71 34.35
CA GLU A 792 -10.63 -12.04 34.76
C GLU A 792 -10.54 -13.36 35.58
N VAL A 793 -11.61 -13.68 36.32
CA VAL A 793 -11.71 -14.90 37.14
C VAL A 793 -11.93 -16.17 36.29
N ALA A 794 -12.40 -16.03 35.05
CA ALA A 794 -12.61 -17.14 34.12
C ALA A 794 -11.29 -17.73 33.57
N GLU A 795 -10.15 -17.06 33.75
CA GLU A 795 -8.83 -17.59 33.38
C GLU A 795 -8.51 -18.91 34.12
N ASN A 796 -8.84 -18.98 35.41
CA ASN A 796 -8.65 -20.20 36.21
C ASN A 796 -9.53 -21.36 35.72
N VAL A 797 -10.74 -21.04 35.27
CA VAL A 797 -11.68 -22.01 34.67
C VAL A 797 -11.11 -22.51 33.33
N THR A 798 -10.53 -21.62 32.54
CA THR A 798 -9.87 -21.95 31.27
C THR A 798 -8.69 -22.89 31.48
N VAL A 799 -7.84 -22.66 32.48
CA VAL A 799 -6.73 -23.57 32.82
C VAL A 799 -7.24 -24.98 33.12
N TYR A 800 -8.36 -25.11 33.85
CA TYR A 800 -9.01 -26.39 34.11
C TYR A 800 -9.53 -27.06 32.84
N LEU A 801 -10.26 -26.32 31.99
CA LEU A 801 -10.78 -26.83 30.72
C LEU A 801 -9.65 -27.35 29.82
N LYS A 802 -8.60 -26.54 29.60
CA LYS A 802 -7.41 -26.92 28.82
C LYS A 802 -6.75 -28.19 29.35
N MET A 803 -6.59 -28.30 30.67
CA MET A 803 -6.01 -29.48 31.31
C MET A 803 -6.84 -30.75 31.05
N MET A 804 -8.17 -30.68 31.17
CA MET A 804 -9.05 -31.82 30.97
C MET A 804 -9.08 -32.27 29.51
N ILE A 805 -9.24 -31.34 28.56
CA ILE A 805 -9.22 -31.65 27.12
C ILE A 805 -7.89 -32.31 26.73
N LYS A 806 -6.77 -31.80 27.24
CA LYS A 806 -5.45 -32.41 27.02
C LYS A 806 -5.37 -33.86 27.51
N ARG A 807 -6.03 -34.22 28.62
CA ARG A 807 -6.05 -35.60 29.13
C ARG A 807 -6.80 -36.54 28.19
N TYR A 808 -7.98 -36.14 27.73
CA TYR A 808 -8.76 -36.93 26.78
C TYR A 808 -8.05 -37.11 25.44
N LEU A 809 -7.41 -36.05 24.93
CA LEU A 809 -6.59 -36.13 23.71
C LEU A 809 -5.43 -37.12 23.84
N LYS A 810 -4.77 -37.17 25.03
CA LYS A 810 -3.73 -38.17 25.30
C LYS A 810 -4.27 -39.60 25.29
N PHE A 811 -5.47 -39.80 25.82
CA PHE A 811 -6.13 -41.11 25.82
C PHE A 811 -6.42 -41.57 24.38
N ILE A 812 -7.05 -40.73 23.56
CA ILE A 812 -7.37 -41.06 22.16
C ILE A 812 -6.09 -41.36 21.36
N LYS A 813 -5.05 -40.54 21.54
CA LYS A 813 -3.75 -40.76 20.90
C LYS A 813 -3.19 -42.14 21.27
N LYS A 814 -3.14 -42.46 22.56
CA LYS A 814 -2.60 -43.72 23.07
C LYS A 814 -3.37 -44.93 22.53
N ALA A 815 -4.70 -44.85 22.51
CA ALA A 815 -5.55 -45.92 21.98
C ALA A 815 -5.33 -46.18 20.48
N LEU A 816 -5.07 -45.14 19.68
CA LEU A 816 -4.72 -45.29 18.27
C LEU A 816 -3.33 -45.92 18.05
N GLU A 817 -2.36 -45.63 18.92
CA GLU A 817 -0.99 -46.14 18.83
C GLU A 817 -0.85 -47.59 19.31
N GLU A 818 -1.61 -47.96 20.34
CA GLU A 818 -1.62 -49.32 20.89
C GLU A 818 -2.48 -50.29 20.04
N GLU A 819 -3.20 -49.78 19.03
CA GLU A 819 -4.16 -50.48 18.17
C GLU A 819 -5.25 -51.28 18.94
N GLU A 820 -5.47 -50.95 20.22
CA GLU A 820 -6.49 -51.56 21.08
C GLU A 820 -7.85 -50.86 20.82
N GLU A 821 -8.80 -51.58 20.21
CA GLU A 821 -10.21 -51.17 20.10
C GLU A 821 -10.48 -49.82 19.39
N TRP A 822 -9.54 -49.25 18.63
CA TRP A 822 -9.72 -48.00 17.86
C TRP A 822 -9.22 -48.12 16.42
N ARG A 823 -9.89 -47.40 15.50
CA ARG A 823 -9.57 -47.35 14.07
C ARG A 823 -9.78 -45.95 13.49
N LEU A 824 -9.32 -45.75 12.26
CA LEU A 824 -9.56 -44.53 11.50
C LEU A 824 -10.74 -44.71 10.56
N LYS A 825 -11.73 -43.82 10.69
CA LYS A 825 -12.84 -43.70 9.75
C LYS A 825 -12.33 -43.12 8.42
N THR A 826 -12.42 -43.91 7.35
CA THR A 826 -11.93 -43.53 6.01
C THR A 826 -13.01 -43.61 4.92
N SER A 827 -14.29 -43.74 5.33
CA SER A 827 -15.44 -43.98 4.45
C SER A 827 -15.62 -42.93 3.37
N ASN A 828 -15.20 -41.69 3.62
CA ASN A 828 -15.31 -40.57 2.67
C ASN A 828 -14.47 -40.81 1.40
N ALA A 829 -13.42 -41.64 1.47
CA ALA A 829 -12.55 -41.94 0.34
C ALA A 829 -13.06 -43.08 -0.57
N ASP A 830 -14.14 -43.77 -0.17
CA ASP A 830 -14.63 -44.97 -0.88
C ASP A 830 -15.13 -44.67 -2.30
N GLU A 831 -15.81 -43.53 -2.52
CA GLU A 831 -16.25 -43.11 -3.86
C GLU A 831 -15.05 -42.78 -4.75
N SER A 832 -14.13 -41.94 -4.28
CA SER A 832 -12.90 -41.60 -5.01
C SER A 832 -12.04 -42.83 -5.32
N TRP A 833 -12.05 -43.84 -4.44
CA TRP A 833 -11.37 -45.11 -4.68
C TRP A 833 -12.05 -45.94 -5.77
N LYS A 834 -13.38 -45.97 -5.82
CA LYS A 834 -14.13 -46.60 -6.92
C LYS A 834 -13.84 -45.91 -8.24
N ASP A 835 -13.75 -44.59 -8.24
CA ASP A 835 -13.39 -43.81 -9.44
C ASP A 835 -12.00 -44.22 -9.95
N LEU A 836 -10.97 -44.25 -9.09
CA LEU A 836 -9.63 -44.72 -9.49
C LEU A 836 -9.61 -46.18 -9.98
N ILE A 837 -10.48 -47.05 -9.44
CA ILE A 837 -10.60 -48.43 -9.92
C ILE A 837 -11.14 -48.47 -11.34
N ASN A 838 -12.13 -47.63 -11.64
CA ASN A 838 -12.83 -47.57 -12.92
C ASN A 838 -12.08 -46.74 -13.98
N THR A 839 -11.18 -45.85 -13.57
CA THR A 839 -10.31 -45.07 -14.47
C THR A 839 -9.38 -45.99 -15.26
N TYR A 840 -9.15 -45.62 -16.52
CA TYR A 840 -8.15 -46.26 -17.37
C TYR A 840 -6.73 -46.01 -16.83
N VAL A 841 -6.04 -47.09 -16.44
CA VAL A 841 -4.68 -47.04 -15.87
C VAL A 841 -3.58 -47.50 -16.84
N GLY A 842 -3.90 -47.64 -18.12
CA GLY A 842 -2.97 -48.11 -19.16
C GLY A 842 -2.79 -49.65 -19.26
N VAL A 843 -2.20 -50.09 -20.36
CA VAL A 843 -2.13 -51.52 -20.75
C VAL A 843 -0.90 -52.23 -20.16
N SER A 844 0.24 -51.53 -20.03
CA SER A 844 1.52 -52.06 -19.49
C SER A 844 1.65 -51.90 -17.95
N LYS A 845 2.82 -52.21 -17.35
CA LYS A 845 3.10 -52.02 -15.90
C LYS A 845 3.30 -50.54 -15.55
N THR A 846 2.31 -49.70 -15.85
CA THR A 846 2.29 -48.27 -15.51
C THR A 846 2.39 -48.04 -14.00
N VAL A 847 2.81 -46.84 -13.59
CA VAL A 847 2.89 -46.45 -12.17
C VAL A 847 1.48 -46.49 -11.55
N ALA A 848 0.48 -45.95 -12.25
CA ALA A 848 -0.92 -45.99 -11.82
C ALA A 848 -1.45 -47.41 -11.54
N LYS A 849 -1.18 -48.36 -12.44
CA LYS A 849 -1.59 -49.77 -12.28
C LYS A 849 -0.86 -50.45 -11.12
N ARG A 850 0.42 -50.12 -10.90
CA ARG A 850 1.20 -50.61 -9.76
C ARG A 850 0.64 -50.08 -8.44
N THR A 851 0.49 -48.76 -8.30
CA THR A 851 -0.09 -48.13 -7.10
C THR A 851 -1.46 -48.68 -6.78
N ARG A 852 -2.36 -48.79 -7.77
CA ARG A 852 -3.70 -49.39 -7.57
C ARG A 852 -3.62 -50.82 -7.03
N ASN A 853 -2.71 -51.63 -7.54
CA ASN A 853 -2.54 -53.00 -7.09
C ASN A 853 -1.87 -53.08 -5.70
N SER A 854 -0.92 -52.21 -5.40
CA SER A 854 -0.30 -52.08 -4.07
C SER A 854 -1.35 -51.74 -3.02
N VAL A 855 -2.17 -50.70 -3.26
CA VAL A 855 -3.24 -50.30 -2.33
C VAL A 855 -4.27 -51.41 -2.17
N LYS A 856 -4.70 -52.07 -3.25
CA LYS A 856 -5.58 -53.26 -3.15
C LYS A 856 -4.99 -54.36 -2.30
N LYS A 857 -3.69 -54.62 -2.44
CA LYS A 857 -2.99 -55.64 -1.67
C LYS A 857 -2.92 -55.26 -0.18
N ILE A 858 -2.54 -54.02 0.13
CA ILE A 858 -2.48 -53.52 1.52
C ILE A 858 -3.84 -53.66 2.21
N LEU A 859 -4.93 -53.25 1.54
CA LEU A 859 -6.29 -53.37 2.08
C LEU A 859 -6.71 -54.84 2.28
N HIS A 860 -6.37 -55.71 1.31
CA HIS A 860 -6.70 -57.13 1.38
C HIS A 860 -5.93 -57.85 2.49
N ASP A 861 -4.62 -57.63 2.60
CA ASP A 861 -3.74 -58.27 3.59
C ASP A 861 -4.16 -57.89 5.02
N ASN A 862 -4.63 -56.66 5.23
CA ASN A 862 -5.14 -56.16 6.50
C ASN A 862 -6.65 -56.40 6.72
N LYS A 863 -7.32 -57.13 5.81
CA LYS A 863 -8.77 -57.46 5.87
C LYS A 863 -9.68 -56.24 6.09
N THR A 864 -9.32 -55.10 5.52
CA THR A 864 -10.02 -53.82 5.65
C THR A 864 -10.41 -53.26 4.27
N ASP A 865 -11.25 -52.24 4.28
CA ASP A 865 -11.59 -51.40 3.14
C ASP A 865 -11.89 -49.97 3.64
N PHE A 866 -12.07 -49.02 2.72
CA PHE A 866 -12.35 -47.63 3.10
C PHE A 866 -13.69 -47.49 3.86
N GLN A 867 -14.69 -48.35 3.63
CA GLN A 867 -15.97 -48.27 4.35
C GLN A 867 -15.87 -48.73 5.80
N LYS A 868 -15.12 -49.80 6.05
CA LYS A 868 -14.93 -50.38 7.39
C LYS A 868 -13.96 -49.56 8.25
N GLY A 869 -13.16 -48.68 7.65
CA GLY A 869 -12.08 -48.01 8.36
C GLY A 869 -10.88 -48.92 8.61
N MET A 870 -9.74 -48.35 8.94
CA MET A 870 -8.45 -49.05 8.97
C MET A 870 -7.59 -48.64 10.17
N SER A 871 -6.60 -49.47 10.54
CA SER A 871 -5.63 -49.12 11.60
C SER A 871 -4.72 -47.96 11.17
N LEU A 872 -4.05 -47.34 12.13
CA LEU A 872 -3.12 -46.24 11.87
C LEU A 872 -1.98 -46.68 10.94
N GLU A 873 -1.41 -47.87 11.14
CA GLU A 873 -0.33 -48.41 10.30
C GLU A 873 -0.81 -48.69 8.87
N THR A 874 -2.01 -49.24 8.71
CA THR A 874 -2.60 -49.52 7.40
C THR A 874 -2.89 -48.21 6.64
N TYR A 875 -3.43 -47.21 7.33
CA TYR A 875 -3.69 -45.88 6.78
C TYR A 875 -2.42 -45.21 6.25
N ARG A 876 -1.34 -45.22 7.03
CA ARG A 876 -0.03 -44.67 6.62
C ARG A 876 0.52 -45.37 5.37
N SER A 877 0.37 -46.69 5.31
CA SER A 877 0.80 -47.50 4.16
C SER A 877 0.03 -47.15 2.88
N VAL A 878 -1.29 -46.92 2.99
CA VAL A 878 -2.14 -46.52 1.85
C VAL A 878 -1.78 -45.11 1.36
N ILE A 879 -1.60 -44.14 2.27
CA ILE A 879 -1.21 -42.77 1.92
C ILE A 879 0.11 -42.76 1.15
N ARG A 880 1.11 -43.48 1.65
CA ARG A 880 2.45 -43.51 1.03
C ARG A 880 2.42 -43.97 -0.43
N GLU A 881 1.63 -44.99 -0.75
CA GLU A 881 1.49 -45.48 -2.13
C GLU A 881 0.76 -44.47 -3.02
N LEU A 882 -0.26 -43.79 -2.50
CA LEU A 882 -1.03 -42.79 -3.25
C LEU A 882 -0.22 -41.50 -3.49
N GLU A 883 0.58 -41.06 -2.52
CA GLU A 883 1.46 -39.89 -2.64
C GLU A 883 2.52 -40.08 -3.74
N GLN A 884 3.05 -41.29 -3.90
CA GLN A 884 3.98 -41.61 -4.98
C GLN A 884 3.38 -41.45 -6.38
N LEU A 885 2.07 -41.67 -6.52
CA LEU A 885 1.36 -41.48 -7.79
C LEU A 885 0.96 -40.01 -7.98
N ALA A 886 0.36 -39.40 -6.96
CA ALA A 886 -0.14 -38.03 -7.00
C ALA A 886 0.99 -36.99 -7.15
N GLY A 887 2.15 -37.25 -6.56
CA GLY A 887 3.32 -36.37 -6.60
C GLY A 887 4.24 -36.56 -7.80
N ASN A 888 3.92 -37.44 -8.75
CA ASN A 888 4.80 -37.76 -9.88
C ASN A 888 4.46 -36.92 -11.12
N PRO A 889 5.27 -35.91 -11.47
CA PRO A 889 5.00 -35.03 -12.60
C PRO A 889 5.22 -35.69 -13.97
N TYR A 890 5.69 -36.94 -14.02
CA TYR A 890 5.98 -37.68 -15.24
C TYR A 890 4.89 -38.72 -15.59
N VAL A 891 3.79 -38.76 -14.85
CA VAL A 891 2.72 -39.76 -15.02
C VAL A 891 1.41 -39.04 -15.30
N TRP A 892 0.77 -39.40 -16.41
CA TRP A 892 -0.49 -38.79 -16.84
C TRP A 892 -1.75 -39.50 -16.29
N TYR A 893 -1.68 -40.81 -16.04
CA TYR A 893 -2.84 -41.61 -15.64
C TYR A 893 -2.99 -41.70 -14.12
N GLY A 894 -4.22 -41.51 -13.61
CA GLY A 894 -4.58 -41.78 -12.21
C GLY A 894 -3.99 -40.81 -11.19
N GLN A 895 -3.26 -39.77 -11.61
CA GLN A 895 -2.67 -38.77 -10.73
C GLN A 895 -3.75 -37.93 -10.04
N SER A 896 -4.72 -37.44 -10.80
CA SER A 896 -5.81 -36.61 -10.30
C SER A 896 -6.75 -37.38 -9.36
N GLU A 897 -6.99 -38.65 -9.66
CA GLU A 897 -7.85 -39.57 -8.90
C GLU A 897 -7.16 -40.03 -7.61
N ALA A 898 -5.87 -40.38 -7.67
CA ALA A 898 -5.06 -40.61 -6.47
C ALA A 898 -5.06 -39.39 -5.56
N GLN A 899 -5.01 -38.19 -6.16
CA GLN A 899 -5.08 -36.95 -5.41
C GLN A 899 -6.44 -36.73 -4.75
N GLN A 900 -7.54 -37.06 -5.43
CA GLN A 900 -8.88 -36.98 -4.85
C GLN A 900 -9.02 -37.94 -3.64
N ILE A 901 -8.47 -39.15 -3.71
CA ILE A 901 -8.48 -40.08 -2.59
C ILE A 901 -7.69 -39.52 -1.40
N LEU A 902 -6.49 -38.96 -1.64
CA LEU A 902 -5.69 -38.33 -0.58
C LEU A 902 -6.45 -37.18 0.10
N ASN A 903 -7.18 -36.36 -0.66
CA ASN A 903 -7.99 -35.27 -0.10
C ASN A 903 -9.13 -35.77 0.80
N GLU A 904 -9.70 -36.94 0.49
CA GLU A 904 -10.74 -37.55 1.33
C GLU A 904 -10.17 -38.26 2.56
N LEU A 905 -9.02 -38.93 2.41
CA LEU A 905 -8.30 -39.57 3.53
C LEU A 905 -7.85 -38.57 4.59
N GLN A 906 -7.51 -37.37 4.16
CA GLN A 906 -7.20 -36.23 5.02
C GLN A 906 -8.34 -35.84 5.99
N LYS A 907 -9.58 -36.30 5.77
CA LYS A 907 -10.73 -36.10 6.66
C LYS A 907 -10.88 -37.23 7.70
N ALA A 908 -9.93 -38.17 7.77
CA ALA A 908 -10.00 -39.30 8.68
C ALA A 908 -10.03 -38.85 10.14
N SER A 909 -10.92 -39.48 10.92
CA SER A 909 -11.10 -39.26 12.35
C SER A 909 -10.95 -40.57 13.11
N ALA A 910 -10.52 -40.51 14.37
CA ALA A 910 -10.50 -41.66 15.25
C ALA A 910 -11.93 -42.11 15.59
N GLU A 911 -12.15 -43.42 15.65
CA GLU A 911 -13.39 -44.01 16.16
C GLU A 911 -13.12 -45.36 16.85
N PRO A 912 -13.93 -45.75 17.86
CA PRO A 912 -13.84 -47.06 18.46
C PRO A 912 -14.17 -48.17 17.46
N ASN A 913 -13.56 -49.33 17.63
CA ASN A 913 -13.63 -50.47 16.73
C ASN A 913 -14.89 -51.29 16.97
N ILE A 914 -15.52 -51.74 15.89
CA ILE A 914 -16.70 -52.59 15.92
C ILE A 914 -16.24 -54.03 15.74
N GLN A 915 -15.97 -54.72 16.84
CA GLN A 915 -15.68 -56.16 16.81
C GLN A 915 -16.41 -56.87 17.95
N ASP A 916 -17.74 -56.94 17.88
CA ASP A 916 -18.53 -58.12 18.33
C ASP A 916 -20.05 -57.90 18.11
N GLU A 917 -20.77 -58.97 17.75
CA GLU A 917 -22.23 -58.98 17.58
C GLU A 917 -23.00 -58.78 18.90
N ASP A 918 -22.35 -58.89 20.07
CA ASP A 918 -23.00 -58.84 21.40
C ASP A 918 -22.59 -57.64 22.29
N THR A 919 -21.56 -56.86 21.95
CA THR A 919 -21.20 -55.61 22.67
C THR A 919 -20.71 -54.55 21.69
N SER A 920 -21.63 -53.83 21.06
CA SER A 920 -21.31 -52.73 20.15
C SER A 920 -20.85 -51.48 20.93
N GLN A 921 -19.55 -51.19 20.96
CA GLN A 921 -19.06 -49.82 21.18
C GLN A 921 -19.10 -49.08 19.83
N ASP A 922 -20.31 -48.76 19.37
CA ASP A 922 -20.48 -47.83 18.24
C ASP A 922 -20.12 -46.40 18.67
N TRP A 923 -19.75 -45.54 17.72
CA TRP A 923 -19.41 -44.12 17.93
C TRP A 923 -20.46 -43.40 18.79
N ASP A 924 -21.75 -43.61 18.50
CA ASP A 924 -22.86 -42.99 19.25
C ASP A 924 -22.94 -43.51 20.69
N THR A 925 -22.57 -44.78 20.91
CA THR A 925 -22.49 -45.37 22.25
C THR A 925 -21.33 -44.76 23.02
N TRP A 926 -20.17 -44.61 22.39
CA TRP A 926 -18.99 -43.99 23.02
C TRP A 926 -19.24 -42.52 23.37
N ILE A 927 -19.82 -41.73 22.45
CA ILE A 927 -20.21 -40.33 22.70
C ILE A 927 -21.19 -40.24 23.88
N SER A 928 -22.19 -41.12 23.91
CA SER A 928 -23.16 -41.17 25.02
C SER A 928 -22.51 -41.50 26.36
N GLN A 929 -21.45 -42.32 26.36
CA GLN A 929 -20.69 -42.70 27.56
C GLN A 929 -19.69 -41.62 28.02
N HIS A 930 -19.22 -40.77 27.09
CA HIS A 930 -18.23 -39.72 27.32
C HIS A 930 -18.82 -38.30 27.18
N SER A 931 -20.13 -38.14 27.41
CA SER A 931 -20.84 -36.85 27.27
C SER A 931 -20.24 -35.70 28.10
N TYR A 932 -19.58 -35.99 29.24
CA TYR A 932 -18.86 -34.97 30.01
C TYR A 932 -17.65 -34.39 29.26
N PHE A 933 -16.94 -35.20 28.47
CA PHE A 933 -15.86 -34.70 27.60
C PHE A 933 -16.40 -33.74 26.55
N THR A 934 -17.52 -34.11 25.91
CA THR A 934 -18.21 -33.26 24.93
C THR A 934 -18.65 -31.93 25.53
N PHE A 935 -19.25 -31.96 26.73
CA PHE A 935 -19.63 -30.76 27.48
C PHE A 935 -18.43 -29.82 27.76
N LEU A 936 -17.31 -30.36 28.23
CA LEU A 936 -16.10 -29.56 28.48
C LEU A 936 -15.53 -28.98 27.17
N LEU A 937 -15.62 -29.73 26.07
CA LEU A 937 -15.15 -29.30 24.77
C LEU A 937 -16.00 -28.14 24.22
N GLN A 938 -17.32 -28.20 24.36
CA GLN A 938 -18.25 -27.12 24.02
C GLN A 938 -17.98 -25.85 24.85
N CYS A 939 -17.74 -26.00 26.16
CA CYS A 939 -17.39 -24.86 27.03
C CYS A 939 -16.08 -24.18 26.58
N LEU A 940 -15.05 -24.98 26.26
CA LEU A 940 -13.78 -24.44 25.77
C LEU A 940 -13.90 -23.82 24.38
N TYR A 941 -14.74 -24.40 23.50
CA TYR A 941 -15.05 -23.85 22.18
C TYR A 941 -15.69 -22.47 22.29
N LYS A 942 -16.75 -22.31 23.10
CA LYS A 942 -17.43 -21.03 23.31
C LYS A 942 -16.51 -19.97 23.89
N TYR A 943 -15.76 -20.31 24.95
CA TYR A 943 -14.78 -19.41 25.54
C TYR A 943 -13.78 -18.87 24.49
N LYS A 944 -13.23 -19.76 23.65
CA LYS A 944 -12.25 -19.36 22.63
C LYS A 944 -12.87 -18.55 21.49
N MET A 945 -14.10 -18.89 21.08
CA MET A 945 -14.84 -18.12 20.08
C MET A 945 -15.15 -16.70 20.56
N GLU A 946 -15.55 -16.53 21.82
CA GLU A 946 -15.81 -15.21 22.40
C GLU A 946 -14.50 -14.41 22.59
N ALA A 947 -13.40 -15.07 22.98
CA ALA A 947 -12.12 -14.40 23.20
C ALA A 947 -11.42 -13.89 21.90
N GLU A 948 -11.60 -14.54 20.75
CA GLU A 948 -10.77 -14.29 19.54
C GLU A 948 -11.46 -13.55 18.36
N GLN A 949 -12.44 -12.67 18.60
CA GLN A 949 -13.21 -12.01 17.51
C GLN A 949 -13.84 -13.05 16.55
N SER A 950 -14.80 -13.82 17.05
CA SER A 950 -15.51 -14.93 16.38
C SER A 950 -15.81 -14.73 14.88
N GLU A 951 -16.22 -13.53 14.47
CA GLU A 951 -16.60 -13.22 13.08
C GLU A 951 -15.44 -13.40 12.08
N ASN A 952 -14.23 -12.96 12.43
CA ASN A 952 -13.04 -13.09 11.57
C ASN A 952 -12.57 -14.55 11.44
N ILE A 953 -12.70 -15.34 12.51
CA ILE A 953 -12.34 -16.76 12.50
C ILE A 953 -13.25 -17.54 11.54
N VAL A 954 -14.56 -17.30 11.61
CA VAL A 954 -15.55 -17.97 10.78
C VAL A 954 -15.39 -17.60 9.31
N GLN A 955 -15.19 -16.31 9.02
CA GLN A 955 -14.95 -15.84 7.64
C GLN A 955 -13.67 -16.46 7.06
N ASN A 956 -12.56 -16.44 7.79
CA ASN A 956 -11.33 -17.07 7.34
C ASN A 956 -11.51 -18.58 7.11
N ALA A 957 -12.23 -19.27 8.00
CA ALA A 957 -12.50 -20.70 7.86
C ALA A 957 -13.37 -21.06 6.64
N ARG A 958 -14.33 -20.20 6.29
CA ARG A 958 -15.13 -20.32 5.05
C ARG A 958 -14.26 -20.16 3.81
N LEU A 959 -13.44 -19.11 3.78
CA LEU A 959 -12.51 -18.87 2.68
C LEU A 959 -11.53 -20.05 2.53
N LEU A 960 -10.97 -20.57 3.62
CA LEU A 960 -10.07 -21.74 3.59
C LEU A 960 -10.77 -23.00 3.03
N SER A 961 -12.05 -23.20 3.34
CA SER A 961 -12.86 -24.29 2.78
C SER A 961 -13.09 -24.10 1.27
N GLU A 962 -13.36 -22.88 0.83
CA GLU A 962 -13.47 -22.55 -0.60
C GLU A 962 -12.15 -22.81 -1.34
N ILE A 963 -11.02 -22.35 -0.78
CA ILE A 963 -9.68 -22.60 -1.32
C ILE A 963 -9.44 -24.10 -1.52
N ALA A 964 -9.77 -24.92 -0.51
CA ALA A 964 -9.60 -26.37 -0.57
C ALA A 964 -10.42 -27.02 -1.71
N ARG A 965 -11.58 -26.43 -2.07
CA ARG A 965 -12.45 -26.92 -3.14
C ARG A 965 -12.01 -26.46 -4.53
N GLU A 966 -11.48 -25.24 -4.64
CA GLU A 966 -11.08 -24.67 -5.93
C GLU A 966 -9.68 -25.11 -6.40
N LEU A 967 -8.75 -25.40 -5.48
CA LEU A 967 -7.40 -25.84 -5.84
C LEU A 967 -7.37 -27.10 -6.74
N PRO A 968 -8.17 -28.16 -6.47
CA PRO A 968 -8.28 -29.30 -7.39
C PRO A 968 -8.77 -28.93 -8.79
N THR A 969 -9.70 -27.99 -8.90
CA THR A 969 -10.20 -27.49 -10.19
C THR A 969 -9.11 -26.76 -10.96
N ALA A 970 -8.32 -25.93 -10.28
CA ALA A 970 -7.19 -25.23 -10.88
C ALA A 970 -6.09 -26.20 -11.37
N HIS A 971 -5.86 -27.29 -10.63
CA HIS A 971 -4.93 -28.34 -11.07
C HIS A 971 -5.39 -29.01 -12.37
N LYS A 972 -6.66 -29.40 -12.46
CA LYS A 972 -7.24 -30.00 -13.68
C LYS A 972 -7.14 -29.07 -14.88
N GLU A 973 -7.40 -27.78 -14.69
CA GLU A 973 -7.27 -26.76 -15.74
C GLU A 973 -5.80 -26.60 -16.19
N ALA A 974 -4.85 -26.66 -15.26
CA ALA A 974 -3.42 -26.58 -15.57
C ALA A 974 -2.91 -27.76 -16.40
N ASP A 975 -3.34 -28.98 -16.06
CA ASP A 975 -2.97 -30.19 -16.81
C ASP A 975 -3.54 -30.14 -18.23
N LYS A 976 -4.81 -29.74 -18.36
CA LYS A 976 -5.45 -29.52 -19.66
C LYS A 976 -4.71 -28.48 -20.51
N GLN A 977 -4.37 -27.33 -19.92
CA GLN A 977 -3.66 -26.27 -20.63
C GLN A 977 -2.24 -26.69 -21.05
N THR A 978 -1.57 -27.51 -20.23
CA THR A 978 -0.24 -28.05 -20.57
C THR A 978 -0.32 -28.98 -21.77
N LEU A 979 -1.34 -29.84 -21.81
CA LEU A 979 -1.60 -30.75 -22.92
C LEU A 979 -1.94 -29.96 -24.21
N GLU A 980 -2.84 -28.97 -24.12
CA GLU A 980 -3.19 -28.10 -25.25
C GLU A 980 -1.96 -27.36 -25.81
N ASN A 981 -1.13 -26.77 -24.95
CA ASN A 981 0.10 -26.09 -25.38
C ASN A 981 1.10 -27.05 -26.06
N PHE A 982 1.24 -28.26 -25.54
CA PHE A 982 2.09 -29.28 -26.13
C PHE A 982 1.59 -29.69 -27.52
N ILE A 983 0.27 -29.89 -27.66
CA ILE A 983 -0.36 -30.22 -28.94
C ILE A 983 -0.22 -29.08 -29.94
N ASP A 984 -0.43 -27.84 -29.51
CA ASP A 984 -0.24 -26.66 -30.37
C ASP A 984 1.20 -26.55 -30.89
N GLU A 985 2.18 -26.85 -30.05
CA GLU A 985 3.59 -26.85 -30.44
C GLU A 985 3.96 -28.03 -31.36
N LEU A 986 3.41 -29.21 -31.09
CA LEU A 986 3.51 -30.40 -31.93
C LEU A 986 2.92 -30.13 -33.33
N ASN A 987 1.75 -29.50 -33.38
CA ASN A 987 1.01 -29.15 -34.58
C ASN A 987 1.69 -28.09 -35.46
N LYS A 988 2.69 -27.37 -34.95
CA LYS A 988 3.52 -26.48 -35.80
C LYS A 988 4.37 -27.25 -36.81
N ASN A 989 4.69 -28.51 -36.50
CA ASN A 989 5.62 -29.34 -37.28
C ASN A 989 4.95 -30.58 -37.90
N LEU A 990 3.65 -30.79 -37.69
CA LEU A 990 2.89 -31.90 -38.26
C LEU A 990 2.11 -31.46 -39.50
N GLU A 991 2.14 -32.30 -40.55
CA GLU A 991 1.33 -32.08 -41.76
C GLU A 991 -0.16 -32.31 -41.52
N GLN A 992 -0.50 -33.27 -40.66
CA GLN A 992 -1.85 -33.46 -40.13
C GLN A 992 -1.88 -33.00 -38.68
N LYS A 993 -2.65 -31.95 -38.43
CA LYS A 993 -2.90 -31.48 -37.07
C LYS A 993 -3.71 -32.54 -36.32
N ILE A 994 -3.31 -32.78 -35.08
CA ILE A 994 -4.03 -33.64 -34.13
C ILE A 994 -4.57 -32.76 -33.01
N ASP A 995 -5.75 -33.06 -32.49
CA ASP A 995 -6.25 -32.42 -31.27
C ASP A 995 -5.92 -33.26 -30.03
N SER A 996 -6.42 -32.84 -28.86
CA SER A 996 -6.20 -33.56 -27.61
C SER A 996 -6.86 -34.92 -27.58
N GLU A 997 -8.00 -35.08 -28.24
CA GLU A 997 -8.70 -36.36 -28.32
C GLU A 997 -7.95 -37.31 -29.26
N ASP A 998 -7.49 -36.83 -30.42
CA ASP A 998 -6.66 -37.58 -31.36
C ASP A 998 -5.30 -37.98 -30.75
N PHE A 999 -4.64 -37.08 -30.03
CA PHE A 999 -3.38 -37.38 -29.34
C PHE A 999 -3.57 -38.42 -28.25
N GLU A 1000 -4.66 -38.32 -27.47
CA GLU A 1000 -5.03 -39.35 -26.51
C GLU A 1000 -5.33 -40.68 -27.21
N GLU A 1001 -6.11 -40.70 -28.30
CA GLU A 1001 -6.47 -41.93 -29.02
C GLU A 1001 -5.25 -42.63 -29.64
N LEU A 1002 -4.28 -41.87 -30.18
CA LEU A 1002 -3.06 -42.38 -30.82
C LEU A 1002 -2.03 -42.96 -29.84
N PHE A 1003 -1.94 -42.42 -28.63
CA PHE A 1003 -0.86 -42.74 -27.68
C PHE A 1003 -1.35 -43.36 -26.36
N SER A 1004 -2.66 -43.63 -26.21
CA SER A 1004 -3.22 -44.31 -25.03
C SER A 1004 -3.25 -45.84 -25.10
N SER A 1005 -2.67 -46.48 -26.13
CA SER A 1005 -2.64 -47.95 -26.29
C SER A 1005 -1.53 -48.66 -25.50
#